data_AF-A0A1M4N900-F1
#
_entry.id   AF-A0A1M4N900-F1
#
_cell.length_a   1.000
_cell.length_b   1.000
_cell.length_c   1.000
_cell.angle_alpha   90.00
_cell.angle_beta   90.00
_cell.angle_gamma   90.00
#
_symmetry.space_group_name_H-M   'P 1'
#
loop_
_entity.id
_entity.type
_entity.pdbx_description
1 polymer ?
#
loop_
_entity_poly.entity_id
_entity_poly.type
_entity_poly.pdbx_seq_one_letter_code
_entity_poly.pdbx_strand_id
1 'polypeptide(L)'
;MKIAINACRVNGVIPKKINEYKALLKYYNLNKAREELSNRWNRQMVPLGADNTRDMGQDFEVVCKKYCSIIEENLLWYDKYWNPILSRLKALGLRIELIDNNLDLSNDKYSRLKYIKNYLADKIIEVLKVEIYRLQYNKLNKSLETYIEFINRYSHSQNSVLLKGLLDAILMGDIDSYKEHYEALARIENLSGIIKKRKDLLRSLSESAPNWAKEIQNRNSVHGKDSPPFGIKEAWLYVQFKQEILDRKNQSLEEMQNEIFKLEDDIKSSTAELAYKKAWRAKLINFQHNKKQVQAIEGWRQLIRKIGNGKGKRAEIYKAEARKLMPSCQGAIPVWIMPLSKVVESFNPAENRFDIVIIDEASQSDVMALTALYLGEKAIIVGDNEQVSPLSIGERTEDMDRLIREYLYDIPNDKLYSGKFSLYDLAQATGYQPIRLKEHFRCVPDIIQYSNILSYNGQIKPLRDDSQVMVKPALVPYRVEGAISKNKINEKEAEAIVSLILACCEMEEYKDKTFGVITLRGEKQAAVIDRMLQKRMSPSEYSKREILCGNSANFQGDERDIIFLSMVDTNEGEGPLRFNGYGPDDLYKKRYNVAVSRAKDQIWLVYSLDTEEDLKPGDIRKELINYFKNPHGKDIEYQRRSLEAESEFEKEVMKYLIFKGYKIVPQWQVGAYRIDMVAIYGDKKVAIECDGERWHGEDKIEEDMIRQSILERLGWTFIRIRGSEFYSNKEETIELVIKKLEALKVYPYTNSNESLQESKYTLVDKVKQVAAKIKKSWN
;
A
#
# COMPACT_ATOMS: atom_id res chain seq x y z
N MET A 1 134.05 -81.55 -36.85
CA MET A 1 133.13 -80.72 -37.66
C MET A 1 132.53 -81.46 -38.85
N LYS A 2 133.33 -82.03 -39.78
CA LYS A 2 132.82 -82.83 -40.94
C LYS A 2 131.87 -83.97 -40.55
N ILE A 3 132.15 -84.70 -39.48
CA ILE A 3 131.30 -85.81 -38.99
C ILE A 3 129.92 -85.30 -38.52
N ALA A 4 129.89 -84.22 -37.73
CA ALA A 4 128.64 -83.62 -37.26
C ALA A 4 127.80 -83.08 -38.42
N ILE A 5 128.44 -82.40 -39.39
CA ILE A 5 127.78 -81.91 -40.61
C ILE A 5 127.19 -83.07 -41.43
N ASN A 6 127.93 -84.17 -41.56
CA ASN A 6 127.47 -85.36 -42.26
C ASN A 6 126.42 -86.18 -41.49
N ALA A 7 126.21 -85.94 -40.20
CA ALA A 7 125.17 -86.60 -39.39
C ALA A 7 123.85 -85.83 -39.42
N CYS A 8 123.89 -84.51 -39.65
CA CYS A 8 122.68 -83.73 -39.81
C CYS A 8 121.93 -84.11 -41.10
N ARG A 9 120.60 -84.06 -41.04
CA ARG A 9 119.71 -84.30 -42.18
C ARG A 9 118.72 -83.14 -42.25
N VAL A 10 118.53 -82.60 -43.45
CA VAL A 10 117.38 -81.75 -43.77
C VAL A 10 116.58 -82.50 -44.83
N ASN A 11 115.33 -82.84 -44.53
CA ASN A 11 114.48 -83.71 -45.37
C ASN A 11 115.17 -85.02 -45.81
N GLY A 12 115.92 -85.66 -44.92
CA GLY A 12 116.59 -86.94 -45.19
C GLY A 12 117.91 -86.83 -45.98
N VAL A 13 118.38 -85.64 -46.31
CA VAL A 13 119.62 -85.43 -47.09
C VAL A 13 120.66 -84.64 -46.30
N ILE A 14 121.95 -84.89 -46.56
CA ILE A 14 123.07 -84.12 -45.99
C ILE A 14 122.98 -82.67 -46.49
N PRO A 15 123.01 -81.66 -45.61
CA PRO A 15 122.90 -80.25 -46.00
C PRO A 15 124.04 -79.84 -46.95
N LYS A 16 123.69 -79.28 -48.11
CA LYS A 16 124.63 -78.74 -49.10
C LYS A 16 124.49 -77.22 -49.28
N LYS A 17 123.33 -76.64 -48.94
CA LYS A 17 123.04 -75.21 -49.10
C LYS A 17 123.15 -74.47 -47.76
N ILE A 18 123.62 -73.22 -47.76
CA ILE A 18 123.68 -72.36 -46.55
C ILE A 18 122.34 -72.29 -45.81
N ASN A 19 121.23 -72.24 -46.55
CA ASN A 19 119.89 -72.17 -45.95
C ASN A 19 119.55 -73.43 -45.13
N GLU A 20 120.05 -74.60 -45.52
CA GLU A 20 119.84 -75.86 -44.80
C GLU A 20 120.62 -75.87 -43.47
N TYR A 21 121.83 -75.32 -43.44
CA TYR A 21 122.60 -75.11 -42.21
C TYR A 21 121.96 -74.07 -41.28
N LYS A 22 121.43 -72.96 -41.82
CA LYS A 22 120.68 -71.97 -41.05
C LYS A 22 119.40 -72.56 -40.44
N ALA A 23 118.70 -73.43 -41.18
CA ALA A 23 117.52 -74.14 -40.69
C ALA A 23 117.87 -75.07 -39.51
N LEU A 24 118.97 -75.83 -39.60
CA LEU A 24 119.47 -76.66 -38.50
C LEU A 24 119.85 -75.85 -37.27
N LEU A 25 120.52 -74.70 -37.45
CA LEU A 25 120.86 -73.80 -36.34
C LEU A 25 119.61 -73.23 -35.66
N LYS A 26 118.60 -72.80 -36.45
CA LYS A 26 117.31 -72.37 -35.89
C LYS A 26 116.58 -73.50 -35.18
N TYR A 27 116.62 -74.72 -35.71
CA TYR A 27 116.02 -75.90 -35.09
C TYR A 27 116.70 -76.25 -33.75
N TYR A 28 118.03 -76.18 -33.68
CA TYR A 28 118.79 -76.35 -32.43
C TYR A 28 118.43 -75.29 -31.39
N ASN A 29 118.42 -74.00 -31.79
CA ASN A 29 118.07 -72.91 -30.88
C ASN A 29 116.62 -73.03 -30.37
N LEU A 30 115.69 -73.45 -31.23
CA LEU A 30 114.31 -73.73 -30.85
C LEU A 30 114.24 -74.87 -29.82
N ASN A 31 114.91 -75.99 -30.08
CA ASN A 31 114.92 -77.12 -29.14
C ASN A 31 115.55 -76.75 -27.79
N LYS A 32 116.63 -75.97 -27.79
CA LYS A 32 117.25 -75.47 -26.56
C LYS A 32 116.27 -74.57 -25.77
N ALA A 33 115.61 -73.62 -26.44
CA ALA A 33 114.62 -72.76 -25.80
C ALA A 33 113.40 -73.56 -25.28
N ARG A 34 112.97 -74.58 -26.02
CA ARG A 34 111.90 -75.49 -25.59
C ARG A 34 112.32 -76.31 -24.37
N GLU A 35 113.56 -76.80 -24.30
CA GLU A 35 114.08 -77.51 -23.14
C GLU A 35 114.16 -76.59 -21.89
N GLU A 36 114.64 -75.36 -22.05
CA GLU A 36 114.67 -74.35 -20.98
C GLU A 36 113.25 -74.01 -20.47
N LEU A 37 112.29 -73.80 -21.38
CA LEU A 37 110.89 -73.56 -21.04
C LEU A 37 110.26 -74.77 -20.35
N SER A 38 110.48 -75.98 -20.87
CA SER A 38 109.98 -77.23 -20.29
C SER A 38 110.48 -77.42 -18.87
N ASN A 39 111.78 -77.24 -18.64
CA ASN A 39 112.38 -77.35 -17.30
C ASN A 39 111.80 -76.31 -16.33
N ARG A 40 111.63 -75.06 -16.79
CA ARG A 40 111.08 -74.00 -15.94
C ARG A 40 109.60 -74.21 -15.63
N TRP A 41 108.81 -74.58 -16.63
CA TRP A 41 107.39 -74.92 -16.50
C TRP A 41 107.18 -76.08 -15.53
N ASN A 42 107.87 -77.19 -15.78
CA ASN A 42 107.75 -78.39 -14.96
C ASN A 42 108.15 -78.14 -13.51
N ARG A 43 109.13 -77.25 -13.27
CA ARG A 43 109.54 -76.89 -11.91
C ARG A 43 108.54 -75.98 -11.19
N GLN A 44 107.88 -75.06 -11.90
CA GLN A 44 107.12 -73.97 -11.27
C GLN A 44 105.60 -74.15 -11.36
N MET A 45 105.08 -74.67 -12.47
CA MET A 45 103.64 -74.77 -12.74
C MET A 45 103.09 -76.16 -12.41
N VAL A 46 103.85 -77.24 -12.61
CA VAL A 46 103.37 -78.60 -12.29
C VAL A 46 103.08 -78.80 -10.79
N PRO A 47 103.90 -78.31 -9.84
CA PRO A 47 103.55 -78.37 -8.42
C PRO A 47 102.27 -77.61 -8.05
N LEU A 48 101.82 -76.70 -8.91
CA LEU A 48 100.58 -75.94 -8.78
C LEU A 48 99.39 -76.62 -9.48
N GLY A 49 99.59 -77.82 -10.05
CA GLY A 49 98.56 -78.62 -10.70
C GLY A 49 98.50 -78.48 -12.23
N ALA A 50 99.46 -77.82 -12.88
CA ALA A 50 99.52 -77.80 -14.34
C ALA A 50 100.08 -79.12 -14.91
N ASP A 51 99.69 -79.47 -16.14
CA ASP A 51 100.20 -80.70 -16.78
C ASP A 51 101.72 -80.63 -17.02
N ASN A 52 102.37 -81.79 -17.03
CA ASN A 52 103.77 -81.89 -17.40
C ASN A 52 103.92 -81.60 -18.90
N THR A 53 104.96 -80.87 -19.30
CA THR A 53 105.21 -80.56 -20.72
C THR A 53 105.37 -81.79 -21.62
N ARG A 54 105.73 -82.96 -21.07
CA ARG A 54 105.76 -84.23 -21.82
C ARG A 54 104.37 -84.72 -22.23
N ASP A 55 103.36 -84.42 -21.43
CA ASP A 55 101.98 -84.86 -21.63
C ASP A 55 101.17 -83.85 -22.46
N MET A 56 101.71 -82.65 -22.68
CA MET A 56 101.08 -81.56 -23.44
C MET A 56 101.20 -81.70 -24.97
N GLY A 57 101.90 -82.71 -25.47
CA GLY A 57 102.08 -82.95 -26.91
C GLY A 57 103.16 -82.09 -27.59
N GLN A 58 103.20 -82.13 -28.93
CA GLN A 58 104.28 -81.56 -29.74
C GLN A 58 104.39 -80.02 -29.71
N ASP A 59 103.38 -79.29 -29.24
CA ASP A 59 103.35 -77.80 -29.22
C ASP A 59 103.03 -77.25 -27.81
N PHE A 60 103.63 -77.83 -26.77
CA PHE A 60 103.36 -77.47 -25.36
C PHE A 60 103.54 -75.97 -25.07
N GLU A 61 104.39 -75.26 -25.80
CA GLU A 61 104.59 -73.81 -25.67
C GLU A 61 103.31 -72.99 -25.88
N VAL A 62 102.39 -73.47 -26.74
CA VAL A 62 101.09 -72.83 -26.97
C VAL A 62 100.18 -73.00 -25.75
N VAL A 63 100.25 -74.16 -25.10
CA VAL A 63 99.54 -74.43 -23.84
C VAL A 63 100.10 -73.53 -22.73
N CYS A 64 101.43 -73.46 -22.57
CA CYS A 64 102.07 -72.57 -21.60
C CYS A 64 101.66 -71.10 -21.80
N LYS A 65 101.58 -70.65 -23.06
CA LYS A 65 101.18 -69.26 -23.40
C LYS A 65 99.79 -68.89 -22.89
N LYS A 66 98.84 -69.83 -22.82
CA LYS A 66 97.49 -69.57 -22.28
C LYS A 66 97.52 -69.15 -20.80
N TYR A 67 98.54 -69.56 -20.05
CA TYR A 67 98.69 -69.20 -18.64
C TYR A 67 99.36 -67.85 -18.41
N CYS A 68 99.99 -67.25 -19.43
CA CYS A 68 100.69 -65.97 -19.28
C CYS A 68 99.78 -64.88 -18.69
N SER A 69 98.56 -64.74 -19.21
CA SER A 69 97.60 -63.73 -18.71
C SER A 69 97.21 -63.97 -17.25
N ILE A 70 97.00 -65.23 -16.86
CA ILE A 70 96.61 -65.59 -15.49
C ILE A 70 97.78 -65.37 -14.54
N ILE A 71 99.00 -65.74 -14.94
CA ILE A 71 100.22 -65.53 -14.17
C ILE A 71 100.45 -64.02 -13.97
N GLU A 72 100.34 -63.24 -15.04
CA GLU A 72 100.50 -61.78 -14.99
C GLU A 72 99.46 -61.13 -14.08
N GLU A 73 98.18 -61.51 -14.20
CA GLU A 73 97.12 -60.98 -13.34
C GLU A 73 97.34 -61.31 -11.86
N ASN A 74 97.74 -62.54 -11.54
CA ASN A 74 98.00 -62.94 -10.16
C ASN A 74 99.23 -62.26 -9.57
N LEU A 75 100.30 -62.08 -10.37
CA LEU A 75 101.50 -61.35 -9.94
C LEU A 75 101.20 -59.87 -9.67
N LEU A 76 100.26 -59.28 -10.42
CA LEU A 76 99.90 -57.86 -10.31
C LEU A 76 98.68 -57.61 -9.40
N TRP A 77 98.10 -58.62 -8.75
CA TRP A 77 96.82 -58.46 -8.03
C TRP A 77 96.87 -57.39 -6.92
N TYR A 78 97.97 -57.34 -6.18
CA TYR A 78 98.16 -56.33 -5.13
C TYR A 78 98.17 -54.91 -5.71
N ASP A 79 98.96 -54.68 -6.75
CA ASP A 79 99.13 -53.35 -7.34
C ASP A 79 97.91 -52.90 -8.15
N LYS A 80 97.26 -53.83 -8.85
CA LYS A 80 96.13 -53.53 -9.73
C LYS A 80 94.80 -53.43 -8.98
N TYR A 81 94.60 -54.20 -7.91
CA TYR A 81 93.31 -54.28 -7.23
C TYR A 81 93.37 -53.89 -5.75
N TRP A 82 94.20 -54.56 -4.94
CA TRP A 82 94.15 -54.37 -3.48
C TRP A 82 94.65 -53.00 -3.01
N ASN A 83 95.82 -52.56 -3.46
CA ASN A 83 96.43 -51.29 -3.07
C ASN A 83 95.59 -50.06 -3.51
N PRO A 84 95.00 -50.03 -4.71
CA PRO A 84 94.06 -48.96 -5.09
C PRO A 84 92.81 -48.90 -4.21
N ILE A 85 92.24 -50.06 -3.84
CA ILE A 85 91.08 -50.12 -2.93
C ILE A 85 91.45 -49.55 -1.56
N LEU A 86 92.58 -49.97 -0.99
CA LEU A 86 93.06 -49.44 0.30
C LEU A 86 93.31 -47.94 0.23
N SER A 87 93.94 -47.47 -0.84
CA SER A 87 94.23 -46.03 -1.03
C SER A 87 92.94 -45.21 -1.07
N ARG A 88 91.91 -45.71 -1.77
CA ARG A 88 90.60 -45.06 -1.82
C ARG A 88 89.91 -45.05 -0.45
N LEU A 89 89.98 -46.15 0.29
CA LEU A 89 89.41 -46.21 1.65
C LEU A 89 90.13 -45.26 2.62
N LYS A 90 91.46 -45.15 2.55
CA LYS A 90 92.22 -44.17 3.34
C LYS A 90 91.87 -42.74 2.97
N ALA A 91 91.71 -42.44 1.67
CA ALA A 91 91.29 -41.12 1.21
C ALA A 91 89.89 -40.73 1.71
N LEU A 92 89.01 -41.71 1.92
CA LEU A 92 87.70 -41.53 2.56
C LEU A 92 87.77 -41.41 4.09
N GLY A 93 88.97 -41.44 4.68
CA GLY A 93 89.20 -41.28 6.11
C GLY A 93 89.23 -42.58 6.90
N LEU A 94 89.12 -43.75 6.25
CA LEU A 94 89.23 -45.04 6.95
C LEU A 94 90.68 -45.29 7.38
N ARG A 95 90.91 -45.34 8.69
CA ARG A 95 92.21 -45.70 9.28
C ARG A 95 92.39 -47.21 9.25
N ILE A 96 92.84 -47.70 8.09
CA ILE A 96 93.05 -49.14 7.83
C ILE A 96 94.05 -49.72 8.84
N GLU A 97 95.00 -48.92 9.33
CA GLU A 97 95.99 -49.32 10.33
C GLU A 97 95.36 -49.74 11.67
N LEU A 98 94.14 -49.31 11.98
CA LEU A 98 93.43 -49.72 13.20
C LEU A 98 92.65 -51.04 13.02
N ILE A 99 92.41 -51.43 11.77
CA ILE A 99 91.59 -52.59 11.39
C ILE A 99 92.49 -53.78 11.03
N ASP A 100 93.57 -53.50 10.30
CA ASP A 100 94.55 -54.47 9.82
C ASP A 100 95.66 -54.70 10.86
N ASN A 101 95.31 -55.43 11.93
CA ASN A 101 96.20 -55.68 13.06
C ASN A 101 96.95 -57.03 12.96
N ASN A 102 97.10 -57.59 11.75
CA ASN A 102 97.67 -58.92 11.62
C ASN A 102 99.20 -58.94 11.69
N LEU A 103 99.72 -59.49 12.79
CA LEU A 103 101.08 -59.99 12.90
C LEU A 103 101.12 -61.43 12.37
N ASP A 104 101.52 -61.58 11.12
CA ASP A 104 101.61 -62.88 10.48
C ASP A 104 102.86 -63.64 10.93
N LEU A 105 102.68 -64.53 11.90
CA LEU A 105 103.73 -65.39 12.46
C LEU A 105 103.75 -66.78 11.84
N SER A 106 102.96 -67.02 10.77
CA SER A 106 102.84 -68.33 10.16
C SER A 106 103.91 -68.58 9.09
N ASN A 107 104.32 -69.83 8.92
CA ASN A 107 105.21 -70.25 7.83
C ASN A 107 104.45 -70.49 6.50
N ASP A 108 103.15 -70.16 6.42
CA ASP A 108 102.34 -70.32 5.20
C ASP A 108 102.59 -69.13 4.26
N LYS A 109 103.09 -69.39 3.05
CA LYS A 109 103.36 -68.34 2.05
C LYS A 109 102.10 -67.59 1.58
N TYR A 110 100.90 -68.10 1.86
CA TYR A 110 99.62 -67.52 1.43
C TYR A 110 98.76 -66.95 2.58
N SER A 111 99.27 -66.96 3.81
CA SER A 111 98.62 -66.48 5.02
C SER A 111 98.03 -65.07 4.90
N ARG A 112 98.78 -64.13 4.31
CA ARG A 112 98.33 -62.74 4.11
C ARG A 112 97.11 -62.64 3.19
N LEU A 113 97.10 -63.39 2.08
CA LEU A 113 95.96 -63.43 1.15
C LEU A 113 94.73 -64.04 1.83
N LYS A 114 94.91 -65.12 2.61
CA LYS A 114 93.83 -65.74 3.39
C LYS A 114 93.26 -64.77 4.43
N TYR A 115 94.11 -64.02 5.13
CA TYR A 115 93.67 -63.01 6.09
C TYR A 115 92.88 -61.88 5.43
N ILE A 116 93.37 -61.38 4.27
CA ILE A 116 92.66 -60.36 3.50
C ILE A 116 91.26 -60.86 3.12
N LYS A 117 91.18 -62.06 2.55
CA LYS A 117 89.92 -62.64 2.06
C LYS A 117 88.93 -62.97 3.18
N ASN A 118 89.38 -63.65 4.24
CA ASN A 118 88.48 -64.27 5.20
C ASN A 118 88.20 -63.41 6.44
N TYR A 119 88.91 -62.30 6.63
CA TYR A 119 88.76 -61.49 7.84
C TYR A 119 88.76 -59.99 7.54
N LEU A 120 89.83 -59.48 6.93
CA LEU A 120 90.00 -58.04 6.77
C LEU A 120 88.92 -57.42 5.88
N ALA A 121 88.56 -58.10 4.77
CA ALA A 121 87.50 -57.65 3.88
C ALA A 121 86.15 -57.54 4.60
N ASP A 122 85.74 -58.56 5.36
CA ASP A 122 84.48 -58.56 6.10
C ASP A 122 84.45 -57.49 7.20
N LYS A 123 85.57 -57.32 7.93
CA LYS A 123 85.70 -56.26 8.94
C LYS A 123 85.61 -54.86 8.33
N ILE A 124 86.24 -54.62 7.18
CA ILE A 124 86.11 -53.34 6.47
C ILE A 124 84.65 -53.09 6.09
N ILE A 125 83.93 -54.10 5.57
CA ILE A 125 82.52 -53.97 5.20
C ILE A 125 81.64 -53.66 6.43
N GLU A 126 81.88 -54.31 7.56
CA GLU A 126 81.14 -54.06 8.82
C GLU A 126 81.29 -52.61 9.28
N VAL A 127 82.53 -52.09 9.31
CA VAL A 127 82.83 -50.71 9.71
C VAL A 127 82.16 -49.71 8.76
N LEU A 128 82.20 -49.96 7.45
CA LEU A 128 81.54 -49.11 6.46
C LEU A 128 80.01 -49.08 6.65
N LYS A 129 79.39 -50.21 6.99
CA LYS A 129 77.94 -50.26 7.28
C LYS A 129 77.56 -49.43 8.50
N VAL A 130 78.34 -49.51 9.58
CA VAL A 130 78.10 -48.71 10.79
C VAL A 130 78.22 -47.22 10.49
N GLU A 131 79.22 -46.83 9.70
CA GLU A 131 79.38 -45.43 9.30
C GLU A 131 78.22 -44.93 8.45
N ILE A 132 77.71 -45.75 7.52
CA ILE A 132 76.50 -45.44 6.76
C ILE A 132 75.30 -45.21 7.69
N TYR A 133 75.07 -46.08 8.68
CA TYR A 133 73.98 -45.90 9.63
C TYR A 133 74.14 -44.65 10.49
N ARG A 134 75.36 -44.33 10.93
CA ARG A 134 75.65 -43.10 11.68
C ARG A 134 75.32 -41.85 10.85
N LEU A 135 75.74 -41.82 9.59
CA LEU A 135 75.43 -40.71 8.67
C LEU A 135 73.92 -40.58 8.41
N GLN A 136 73.21 -41.70 8.27
CA GLN A 136 71.75 -41.71 8.12
C GLN A 136 71.06 -41.19 9.38
N TYR A 137 71.47 -41.63 10.56
CA TYR A 137 70.94 -41.15 11.84
C TYR A 137 71.17 -39.65 12.01
N ASN A 138 72.38 -39.15 11.75
CA ASN A 138 72.69 -37.73 11.81
C ASN A 138 71.84 -36.91 10.84
N LYS A 139 71.60 -37.42 9.63
CA LYS A 139 70.72 -36.78 8.65
C LYS A 139 69.27 -36.71 9.15
N LEU A 140 68.77 -37.78 9.77
CA LEU A 140 67.41 -37.82 10.34
C LEU A 140 67.28 -36.87 11.55
N ASN A 141 68.24 -36.87 12.48
CA ASN A 141 68.24 -35.94 13.62
C ASN A 141 68.27 -34.48 13.16
N LYS A 142 69.12 -34.15 12.20
CA LYS A 142 69.15 -32.78 11.65
C LYS A 142 67.81 -32.39 11.02
N SER A 143 67.13 -33.33 10.36
CA SER A 143 65.79 -33.09 9.80
C SER A 143 64.76 -32.90 10.91
N LEU A 144 64.84 -33.68 11.99
CA LEU A 144 64.00 -33.56 13.18
C LEU A 144 64.17 -32.21 13.88
N GLU A 145 65.42 -31.78 14.11
CA GLU A 145 65.75 -30.45 14.65
C GLU A 145 65.16 -29.34 13.78
N THR A 146 65.28 -29.46 12.45
CA THR A 146 64.69 -28.50 11.51
C THR A 146 63.16 -28.44 11.65
N TYR A 147 62.49 -29.59 11.82
CA TYR A 147 61.04 -29.62 12.05
C TYR A 147 60.64 -29.03 13.39
N ILE A 148 61.37 -29.34 14.46
CA ILE A 148 61.16 -28.77 15.80
C ILE A 148 61.28 -27.25 15.72
N GLU A 149 62.36 -26.73 15.14
CA GLU A 149 62.55 -25.28 14.97
C GLU A 149 61.41 -24.64 14.16
N PHE A 150 61.02 -25.29 13.06
CA PHE A 150 59.94 -24.80 12.20
C PHE A 150 58.62 -24.70 12.97
N ILE A 151 58.20 -25.76 13.65
CA ILE A 151 56.94 -25.79 14.42
C ILE A 151 57.00 -24.80 15.59
N ASN A 152 58.16 -24.69 16.26
CA ASN A 152 58.32 -23.85 17.43
C ASN A 152 58.17 -22.35 17.10
N ARG A 153 58.60 -21.90 15.90
CA ARG A 153 58.38 -20.52 15.42
C ARG A 153 56.90 -20.13 15.39
N TYR A 154 56.02 -21.06 15.02
CA TYR A 154 54.57 -20.82 14.91
C TYR A 154 53.82 -21.11 16.21
N SER A 155 54.27 -22.07 17.02
CA SER A 155 53.64 -22.43 18.29
C SER A 155 53.65 -21.26 19.30
N HIS A 156 54.81 -20.60 19.48
CA HIS A 156 54.95 -19.50 20.46
C HIS A 156 54.21 -18.22 20.06
N SER A 157 54.03 -17.97 18.77
CA SER A 157 53.40 -16.73 18.27
C SER A 157 51.88 -16.81 18.19
N GLN A 158 51.30 -18.00 18.07
CA GLN A 158 49.87 -18.17 17.77
C GLN A 158 49.05 -18.83 18.88
N ASN A 159 49.66 -19.23 20.01
CA ASN A 159 48.98 -19.88 21.14
C ASN A 159 48.13 -21.10 20.72
N SER A 160 48.61 -21.83 19.70
CA SER A 160 47.89 -22.96 19.11
C SER A 160 48.10 -24.22 19.93
N VAL A 161 47.03 -24.71 20.56
CA VAL A 161 47.02 -25.98 21.32
C VAL A 161 47.47 -27.15 20.43
N LEU A 162 47.11 -27.14 19.15
CA LEU A 162 47.46 -28.21 18.21
C LEU A 162 48.95 -28.20 17.84
N LEU A 163 49.52 -27.03 17.57
CA LEU A 163 50.96 -26.93 17.25
C LEU A 163 51.82 -27.22 18.47
N LYS A 164 51.36 -26.80 19.66
CA LYS A 164 52.02 -27.13 20.92
C LYS A 164 51.97 -28.63 21.21
N GLY A 165 50.80 -29.27 21.08
CA GLY A 165 50.67 -30.72 21.27
C GLY A 165 51.49 -31.52 20.27
N LEU A 166 51.59 -31.07 19.02
CA LEU A 166 52.44 -31.69 18.00
C LEU A 166 53.94 -31.53 18.32
N LEU A 167 54.35 -30.36 18.83
CA LEU A 167 55.72 -30.13 19.30
C LEU A 167 56.07 -30.99 20.52
N ASP A 168 55.17 -31.06 21.50
CA ASP A 168 55.34 -31.87 22.71
C ASP A 168 55.45 -33.36 22.34
N ALA A 169 54.62 -33.85 21.41
CA ALA A 169 54.68 -35.22 20.91
C ALA A 169 56.03 -35.54 20.23
N ILE A 170 56.57 -34.61 19.43
CA ILE A 170 57.89 -34.78 18.80
C ILE A 170 59.00 -34.84 19.86
N LEU A 171 58.97 -33.95 20.85
CA LEU A 171 59.98 -33.89 21.91
C LEU A 171 59.95 -35.13 22.81
N MET A 172 58.77 -35.68 23.06
CA MET A 172 58.57 -36.89 23.89
C MET A 172 58.71 -38.20 23.09
N GLY A 173 58.76 -38.14 21.76
CA GLY A 173 58.79 -39.33 20.90
C GLY A 173 57.47 -40.11 20.89
N ASP A 174 56.35 -39.44 21.18
CA ASP A 174 55.01 -40.04 21.23
C ASP A 174 54.36 -40.05 19.84
N ILE A 175 54.35 -41.24 19.22
CA ILE A 175 53.85 -41.45 17.86
C ILE A 175 52.33 -41.27 17.78
N ASP A 176 51.59 -41.73 18.79
CA ASP A 176 50.13 -41.70 18.78
C ASP A 176 49.63 -40.26 18.95
N SER A 177 50.22 -39.52 19.90
CA SER A 177 49.93 -38.10 20.09
C SER A 177 50.33 -37.27 18.87
N TYR A 178 51.48 -37.56 18.23
CA TYR A 178 51.86 -36.88 16.99
C TYR A 178 50.82 -37.10 15.89
N LYS A 179 50.37 -38.34 15.71
CA LYS A 179 49.35 -38.68 14.71
C LYS A 179 48.03 -37.97 14.97
N GLU A 180 47.54 -37.95 16.21
CA GLU A 180 46.29 -37.27 16.58
C GLU A 180 46.35 -35.77 16.23
N HIS A 181 47.41 -35.08 16.66
CA HIS A 181 47.57 -33.65 16.42
C HIS A 181 47.79 -33.34 14.93
N TYR A 182 48.52 -34.18 14.21
CA TYR A 182 48.73 -34.05 12.76
C TYR A 182 47.43 -34.24 11.99
N GLU A 183 46.65 -35.26 12.30
CA GLU A 183 45.34 -35.51 11.68
C GLU A 183 44.36 -34.36 11.97
N ALA A 184 44.38 -33.80 13.18
CA ALA A 184 43.61 -32.60 13.51
C ALA A 184 44.04 -31.38 12.67
N LEU A 185 45.34 -31.18 12.46
CA LEU A 185 45.87 -30.10 11.63
C LEU A 185 45.50 -30.28 10.15
N ALA A 186 45.64 -31.50 9.62
CA ALA A 186 45.21 -31.85 8.26
C ALA A 186 43.71 -31.65 8.08
N ARG A 187 42.89 -31.96 9.11
CA ARG A 187 41.45 -31.68 9.09
C ARG A 187 41.16 -30.18 9.01
N ILE A 188 41.89 -29.35 9.75
CA ILE A 188 41.74 -27.88 9.68
C ILE A 188 42.17 -27.36 8.31
N GLU A 189 43.27 -27.86 7.75
CA GLU A 189 43.73 -27.51 6.41
C GLU A 189 42.67 -27.85 5.35
N ASN A 190 42.07 -29.05 5.42
CA ASN A 190 40.96 -29.44 4.55
C ASN A 190 39.73 -28.54 4.70
N LEU A 191 39.48 -28.01 5.91
CA LEU A 191 38.41 -27.05 6.17
C LEU A 191 38.79 -25.60 5.82
N SER A 192 40.06 -25.29 5.57
CA SER A 192 40.55 -23.92 5.39
C SER A 192 39.84 -23.19 4.24
N GLY A 193 39.62 -23.88 3.11
CA GLY A 193 38.88 -23.36 1.97
C GLY A 193 37.43 -23.02 2.31
N ILE A 194 36.77 -23.88 3.11
CA ILE A 194 35.40 -23.67 3.58
C ILE A 194 35.34 -22.52 4.59
N ILE A 195 36.31 -22.42 5.51
CA ILE A 195 36.41 -21.31 6.48
C ILE A 195 36.63 -19.98 5.75
N LYS A 196 37.51 -19.94 4.75
CA LYS A 196 37.77 -18.75 3.93
C LYS A 196 36.49 -18.33 3.18
N LYS A 197 35.86 -19.27 2.47
CA LYS A 197 34.59 -19.02 1.78
C LYS A 197 33.50 -18.52 2.74
N ARG A 198 33.41 -19.08 3.95
CA ARG A 198 32.48 -18.61 4.98
C ARG A 198 32.79 -17.17 5.40
N LYS A 199 34.05 -16.81 5.63
CA LYS A 199 34.45 -15.43 5.99
C LYS A 199 34.12 -14.45 4.86
N ASP A 200 34.39 -14.82 3.61
CA ASP A 200 34.13 -13.97 2.45
C ASP A 200 32.63 -13.72 2.25
N LEU A 201 31.80 -14.78 2.36
CA LEU A 201 30.35 -14.68 2.28
C LEU A 201 29.76 -13.86 3.43
N LEU A 202 30.27 -14.04 4.67
CA LEU A 202 29.85 -13.23 5.81
C LEU A 202 30.21 -11.75 5.64
N ARG A 203 31.38 -11.45 5.08
CA ARG A 203 31.79 -10.07 4.78
C ARG A 203 30.85 -9.43 3.77
N SER A 204 30.59 -10.10 2.65
CA SER A 204 29.64 -9.61 1.64
C SER A 204 28.24 -9.41 2.22
N LEU A 205 27.75 -10.33 3.05
CA LEU A 205 26.45 -10.17 3.71
C LEU A 205 26.44 -9.00 4.71
N SER A 206 27.54 -8.76 5.43
CA SER A 206 27.60 -7.71 6.44
C SER A 206 27.48 -6.29 5.89
N GLU A 207 27.81 -6.07 4.61
CA GLU A 207 27.67 -4.78 3.93
C GLU A 207 26.21 -4.34 3.83
N SER A 208 25.29 -5.29 3.63
CA SER A 208 23.85 -5.02 3.48
C SER A 208 23.01 -5.45 4.68
N ALA A 209 23.49 -6.41 5.49
CA ALA A 209 22.77 -6.97 6.64
C ALA A 209 23.71 -7.35 7.80
N PRO A 210 24.25 -6.36 8.53
CA PRO A 210 25.27 -6.59 9.57
C PRO A 210 24.78 -7.45 10.73
N ASN A 211 23.53 -7.26 11.17
CA ASN A 211 22.94 -8.05 12.26
C ASN A 211 22.78 -9.53 11.85
N TRP A 212 22.32 -9.78 10.61
CA TRP A 212 22.12 -11.14 10.13
C TRP A 212 23.44 -11.88 9.94
N ALA A 213 24.46 -11.20 9.39
CA ALA A 213 25.81 -11.72 9.31
C ALA A 213 26.36 -12.10 10.69
N LYS A 214 26.12 -11.27 11.72
CA LYS A 214 26.55 -11.54 13.10
C LYS A 214 25.88 -12.76 13.71
N GLU A 215 24.57 -12.94 13.53
CA GLU A 215 23.85 -14.12 14.02
C GLU A 215 24.32 -15.41 13.35
N ILE A 216 24.57 -15.39 12.03
CA ILE A 216 25.17 -16.54 11.31
C ILE A 216 26.60 -16.79 11.79
N GLN A 217 27.40 -15.73 11.98
CA GLN A 217 28.78 -15.83 12.44
C GLN A 217 28.86 -16.53 13.81
N ASN A 218 28.02 -16.12 14.75
CA ASN A 218 27.94 -16.65 16.12
C ASN A 218 27.18 -17.97 16.22
N ARG A 219 26.53 -18.43 15.14
CA ARG A 219 25.72 -19.64 15.07
C ARG A 219 24.58 -19.65 16.09
N ASN A 220 23.90 -18.52 16.26
CA ASN A 220 22.81 -18.39 17.20
C ASN A 220 21.50 -18.96 16.65
N SER A 221 20.73 -19.66 17.50
CA SER A 221 19.35 -20.09 17.24
C SER A 221 19.18 -20.77 15.86
N VAL A 222 18.17 -20.35 15.08
CA VAL A 222 17.87 -20.86 13.74
C VAL A 222 18.98 -20.59 12.71
N HIS A 223 19.83 -19.59 12.94
CA HIS A 223 20.93 -19.22 12.03
C HIS A 223 22.22 -20.01 12.28
N GLY A 224 22.26 -20.84 13.34
CA GLY A 224 23.37 -21.75 13.63
C GLY A 224 23.24 -23.14 12.99
N LYS A 225 22.09 -23.45 12.39
CA LYS A 225 21.79 -24.74 11.76
C LYS A 225 22.58 -24.92 10.45
N ASP A 226 22.61 -26.17 9.98
CA ASP A 226 23.22 -26.61 8.71
C ASP A 226 22.41 -26.21 7.47
N SER A 227 21.13 -25.92 7.64
CA SER A 227 20.20 -25.46 6.61
C SER A 227 19.72 -24.04 6.89
N PRO A 228 19.52 -23.21 5.84
CA PRO A 228 18.95 -21.89 6.01
C PRO A 228 17.50 -21.99 6.53
N PRO A 229 17.03 -21.00 7.31
CA PRO A 229 15.63 -20.92 7.68
C PRO A 229 14.72 -20.91 6.44
N PHE A 230 13.52 -21.48 6.58
CA PHE A 230 12.51 -21.47 5.53
C PHE A 230 12.09 -20.02 5.20
N GLY A 231 11.87 -19.72 3.92
CA GLY A 231 11.36 -18.41 3.48
C GLY A 231 12.40 -17.28 3.43
N ILE A 232 13.70 -17.59 3.28
CA ILE A 232 14.78 -16.60 3.38
C ILE A 232 14.71 -15.50 2.30
N LYS A 233 14.25 -15.84 1.09
CA LYS A 233 14.14 -14.91 -0.02
C LYS A 233 13.00 -13.94 0.22
N GLU A 234 11.89 -14.46 0.72
CA GLU A 234 10.69 -13.75 1.10
C GLU A 234 10.98 -12.80 2.28
N ALA A 235 11.73 -13.28 3.28
CA ALA A 235 12.17 -12.45 4.40
C ALA A 235 13.12 -11.32 3.97
N TRP A 236 14.02 -11.58 3.02
CA TRP A 236 14.91 -10.57 2.45
C TRP A 236 14.12 -9.50 1.68
N LEU A 237 13.22 -9.92 0.79
CA LEU A 237 12.30 -9.04 0.07
C LEU A 237 11.46 -8.19 1.03
N TYR A 238 10.95 -8.79 2.10
CA TYR A 238 10.19 -8.08 3.12
C TYR A 238 11.00 -6.95 3.77
N VAL A 239 12.27 -7.20 4.13
CA VAL A 239 13.14 -6.17 4.70
C VAL A 239 13.43 -5.06 3.70
N GLN A 240 13.67 -5.40 2.42
CA GLN A 240 13.88 -4.40 1.36
C GLN A 240 12.65 -3.52 1.18
N PHE A 241 11.45 -4.10 1.10
CA PHE A 241 10.21 -3.33 1.01
C PHE A 241 9.98 -2.47 2.25
N LYS A 242 10.26 -3.00 3.44
CA LYS A 242 10.15 -2.24 4.69
C LYS A 242 11.07 -1.01 4.71
N GLN A 243 12.31 -1.15 4.23
CA GLN A 243 13.27 -0.04 4.13
C GLN A 243 12.83 1.01 3.12
N GLU A 244 12.43 0.60 1.92
CA GLU A 244 11.94 1.52 0.88
C GLU A 244 10.70 2.31 1.36
N ILE A 245 9.77 1.66 2.06
CA ILE A 245 8.61 2.32 2.67
C ILE A 245 9.06 3.35 3.71
N LEU A 246 10.07 3.04 4.53
CA LEU A 246 10.61 3.94 5.54
C LEU A 246 11.28 5.16 4.91
N ASP A 247 12.06 4.97 3.84
CA ASP A 247 12.76 6.05 3.14
C ASP A 247 11.77 7.01 2.49
N ARG A 248 10.69 6.49 1.89
CA ARG A 248 9.61 7.32 1.32
C ARG A 248 8.81 8.08 2.38
N LYS A 249 8.72 7.57 3.61
CA LYS A 249 8.07 8.26 4.75
C LYS A 249 8.85 9.51 5.20
N ASN A 250 10.15 9.60 4.91
CA ASN A 250 10.99 10.75 5.31
C ASN A 250 10.81 12.01 4.45
N GLN A 251 10.00 11.97 3.37
CA GLN A 251 9.63 13.16 2.60
C GLN A 251 8.33 13.77 3.14
N SER A 252 8.34 15.07 3.48
CA SER A 252 7.16 15.75 4.03
C SER A 252 6.14 16.12 2.95
N LEU A 253 5.14 15.26 2.76
CA LEU A 253 3.99 15.55 1.89
C LEU A 253 3.19 16.77 2.35
N GLU A 254 3.20 17.03 3.66
CA GLU A 254 2.45 18.12 4.28
C GLU A 254 2.99 19.50 3.87
N GLU A 255 4.31 19.64 3.70
CA GLU A 255 4.93 20.86 3.20
C GLU A 255 4.52 21.16 1.76
N MET A 256 4.59 20.15 0.88
CA MET A 256 4.16 20.29 -0.52
C MET A 256 2.68 20.63 -0.63
N GLN A 257 1.82 20.00 0.18
CA GLN A 257 0.38 20.24 0.11
C GLN A 257 -0.01 21.66 0.60
N ASN A 258 0.66 22.17 1.63
CA ASN A 258 0.44 23.54 2.12
C ASN A 258 0.84 24.59 1.08
N GLU A 259 1.89 24.34 0.29
CA GLU A 259 2.30 25.23 -0.78
C GLU A 259 1.26 25.29 -1.91
N ILE A 260 0.69 24.13 -2.29
CA ILE A 260 -0.39 24.04 -3.29
C ILE A 260 -1.60 24.87 -2.85
N PHE A 261 -2.12 24.66 -1.64
CA PHE A 261 -3.31 25.37 -1.15
C PHE A 261 -3.17 26.89 -1.20
N LYS A 262 -1.97 27.40 -0.85
CA LYS A 262 -1.71 28.84 -0.85
C LYS A 262 -1.80 29.43 -2.26
N LEU A 263 -1.21 28.75 -3.25
CA LEU A 263 -1.24 29.19 -4.64
C LEU A 263 -2.65 29.16 -5.25
N GLU A 264 -3.50 28.22 -4.84
CA GLU A 264 -4.88 28.13 -5.33
C GLU A 264 -5.77 29.30 -4.87
N ASP A 265 -5.65 29.73 -3.61
CA ASP A 265 -6.44 30.84 -3.07
C ASP A 265 -6.12 32.17 -3.77
N ASP A 266 -4.83 32.39 -4.07
CA ASP A 266 -4.35 33.55 -4.83
C ASP A 266 -4.96 33.61 -6.25
N ILE A 267 -5.13 32.46 -6.92
CA ILE A 267 -5.74 32.37 -8.25
C ILE A 267 -7.24 32.69 -8.20
N LYS A 268 -7.96 32.17 -7.20
CA LYS A 268 -9.41 32.31 -7.08
C LYS A 268 -9.83 33.76 -6.83
N SER A 269 -9.17 34.42 -5.88
CA SER A 269 -9.42 35.83 -5.54
C SER A 269 -9.20 36.74 -6.75
N SER A 270 -8.08 36.57 -7.43
CA SER A 270 -7.72 37.33 -8.64
C SER A 270 -8.74 37.15 -9.78
N THR A 271 -9.27 35.95 -9.97
CA THR A 271 -10.24 35.65 -11.03
C THR A 271 -11.60 36.30 -10.78
N ALA A 272 -12.11 36.24 -9.54
CA ALA A 272 -13.40 36.82 -9.18
C ALA A 272 -13.40 38.35 -9.38
N GLU A 273 -12.31 39.02 -8.98
CA GLU A 273 -12.16 40.46 -9.16
C GLU A 273 -12.12 40.85 -10.64
N LEU A 274 -11.42 40.08 -11.47
CA LEU A 274 -11.38 40.30 -12.92
C LEU A 274 -12.76 40.19 -13.56
N ALA A 275 -13.55 39.17 -13.19
CA ALA A 275 -14.89 38.96 -13.72
C ALA A 275 -15.84 40.13 -13.39
N TYR A 276 -15.83 40.57 -12.13
CA TYR A 276 -16.61 41.73 -11.67
C TYR A 276 -16.28 42.99 -12.47
N LYS A 277 -14.98 43.31 -12.60
CA LYS A 277 -14.50 44.49 -13.33
C LYS A 277 -14.89 44.44 -14.82
N LYS A 278 -14.79 43.27 -15.46
CA LYS A 278 -15.19 43.09 -16.87
C LYS A 278 -16.69 43.30 -17.09
N ALA A 279 -17.53 42.76 -16.21
CA ALA A 279 -18.99 42.90 -16.32
C ALA A 279 -19.45 44.36 -16.21
N TRP A 280 -18.92 45.09 -15.22
CA TRP A 280 -19.23 46.52 -15.04
C TRP A 280 -18.77 47.36 -16.22
N ARG A 281 -17.56 47.12 -16.73
CA ARG A 281 -17.05 47.82 -17.91
C ARG A 281 -17.97 47.63 -19.12
N ALA A 282 -18.40 46.40 -19.40
CA ALA A 282 -19.32 46.13 -20.51
C ALA A 282 -20.64 46.90 -20.37
N LYS A 283 -21.20 46.97 -19.15
CA LYS A 283 -22.46 47.68 -18.92
C LYS A 283 -22.32 49.20 -19.06
N LEU A 284 -21.24 49.77 -18.53
CA LEU A 284 -20.97 51.21 -18.63
C LEU A 284 -20.80 51.65 -20.09
N ILE A 285 -20.11 50.86 -20.91
CA ILE A 285 -19.99 51.10 -22.36
C ILE A 285 -21.38 51.11 -23.00
N ASN A 286 -22.20 50.09 -22.74
CA ASN A 286 -23.55 50.01 -23.31
C ASN A 286 -24.45 51.18 -22.90
N PHE A 287 -24.37 51.66 -21.65
CA PHE A 287 -25.16 52.82 -21.21
C PHE A 287 -24.75 54.14 -21.88
N GLN A 288 -23.45 54.36 -22.09
CA GLN A 288 -22.97 55.56 -22.77
C GLN A 288 -23.52 55.69 -24.20
N HIS A 289 -23.68 54.55 -24.88
CA HIS A 289 -24.17 54.50 -26.26
C HIS A 289 -25.71 54.45 -26.39
N ASN A 290 -26.47 54.23 -25.31
CA ASN A 290 -27.93 54.03 -25.34
C ASN A 290 -28.73 54.92 -24.36
N LYS A 291 -28.52 56.25 -24.38
CA LYS A 291 -29.27 57.20 -23.53
C LYS A 291 -30.80 57.10 -23.64
N LYS A 292 -31.34 56.73 -24.81
CA LYS A 292 -32.78 56.52 -25.02
C LYS A 292 -33.34 55.38 -24.15
N GLN A 293 -32.59 54.28 -24.02
CA GLN A 293 -32.99 53.15 -23.17
C GLN A 293 -33.00 53.54 -21.68
N VAL A 294 -32.02 54.35 -21.26
CA VAL A 294 -31.96 54.87 -19.87
C VAL A 294 -33.17 55.75 -19.55
N GLN A 295 -33.57 56.63 -20.48
CA GLN A 295 -34.79 57.44 -20.33
C GLN A 295 -36.06 56.58 -20.31
N ALA A 296 -36.14 55.55 -21.16
CA ALA A 296 -37.27 54.63 -21.20
C ALA A 296 -37.43 53.88 -19.87
N ILE A 297 -36.34 53.37 -19.26
CA ILE A 297 -36.40 52.74 -17.94
C ILE A 297 -36.95 53.71 -16.89
N GLU A 298 -36.42 54.93 -16.84
CA GLU A 298 -36.85 55.89 -15.82
C GLU A 298 -38.32 56.27 -15.99
N GLY A 299 -38.78 56.43 -17.24
CA GLY A 299 -40.20 56.62 -17.57
C GLY A 299 -41.06 55.43 -17.14
N TRP A 300 -40.63 54.20 -17.45
CA TRP A 300 -41.31 52.98 -17.04
C TRP A 300 -41.40 52.86 -15.51
N ARG A 301 -40.30 53.15 -14.80
CA ARG A 301 -40.25 53.15 -13.32
C ARG A 301 -41.27 54.12 -12.72
N GLN A 302 -41.41 55.31 -13.30
CA GLN A 302 -42.40 56.30 -12.85
C GLN A 302 -43.84 55.82 -13.12
N LEU A 303 -44.11 55.18 -14.25
CA LEU A 303 -45.43 54.63 -14.57
C LEU A 303 -45.81 53.49 -13.62
N ILE A 304 -44.88 52.57 -13.33
CA ILE A 304 -45.09 51.49 -12.35
C ILE A 304 -45.43 52.06 -10.95
N ARG A 305 -44.72 53.10 -10.50
CA ARG A 305 -45.04 53.79 -9.24
C ARG A 305 -46.45 54.40 -9.23
N LYS A 306 -46.91 54.96 -10.37
CA LYS A 306 -48.25 55.54 -10.51
C LYS A 306 -49.37 54.50 -10.58
N ILE A 307 -49.09 53.27 -11.01
CA ILE A 307 -50.05 52.16 -11.03
C ILE A 307 -50.42 51.75 -9.60
N GLY A 308 -49.46 51.73 -8.67
CA GLY A 308 -49.67 51.38 -7.27
C GLY A 308 -50.43 50.06 -7.10
N ASN A 309 -51.50 50.05 -6.29
CA ASN A 309 -52.35 48.88 -6.04
C ASN A 309 -53.29 48.52 -7.22
N GLY A 310 -53.19 49.17 -8.37
CA GLY A 310 -53.94 48.80 -9.58
C GLY A 310 -55.45 49.09 -9.58
N LYS A 311 -56.01 49.67 -8.51
CA LYS A 311 -57.45 49.95 -8.37
C LYS A 311 -57.88 51.36 -8.84
N GLY A 312 -56.95 52.18 -9.33
CA GLY A 312 -57.25 53.55 -9.75
C GLY A 312 -57.87 53.62 -11.15
N LYS A 313 -58.75 54.59 -11.41
CA LYS A 313 -59.39 54.81 -12.74
C LYS A 313 -58.39 54.97 -13.90
N ARG A 314 -57.14 55.39 -13.62
CA ARG A 314 -56.07 55.55 -14.62
C ARG A 314 -55.05 54.40 -14.64
N ALA A 315 -55.21 53.38 -13.79
CA ALA A 315 -54.24 52.28 -13.68
C ALA A 315 -54.09 51.51 -15.00
N GLU A 316 -55.19 51.24 -15.71
CA GLU A 316 -55.16 50.57 -17.01
C GLU A 316 -54.48 51.41 -18.10
N ILE A 317 -54.65 52.73 -18.06
CA ILE A 317 -53.94 53.66 -18.97
C ILE A 317 -52.44 53.60 -18.70
N TYR A 318 -52.01 53.69 -17.43
CA TYR A 318 -50.61 53.63 -17.08
C TYR A 318 -49.98 52.25 -17.36
N LYS A 319 -50.74 51.15 -17.20
CA LYS A 319 -50.29 49.81 -17.63
C LYS A 319 -50.05 49.76 -19.14
N ALA A 320 -50.99 50.29 -19.93
CA ALA A 320 -50.84 50.35 -21.39
C ALA A 320 -49.65 51.22 -21.83
N GLU A 321 -49.42 52.38 -21.19
CA GLU A 321 -48.25 53.21 -21.44
C GLU A 321 -46.94 52.51 -21.02
N ALA A 322 -46.94 51.80 -19.89
CA ALA A 322 -45.79 51.05 -19.42
C ALA A 322 -45.44 49.91 -20.40
N ARG A 323 -46.43 49.20 -20.95
CA ARG A 323 -46.21 48.19 -22.00
C ARG A 323 -45.55 48.79 -23.24
N LYS A 324 -45.99 49.97 -23.69
CA LYS A 324 -45.41 50.66 -24.86
C LYS A 324 -43.93 51.00 -24.68
N LEU A 325 -43.49 51.27 -23.46
CA LEU A 325 -42.08 51.55 -23.18
C LEU A 325 -41.24 50.26 -23.08
N MET A 326 -41.86 49.10 -22.82
CA MET A 326 -41.14 47.87 -22.51
C MET A 326 -40.14 47.40 -23.58
N PRO A 327 -40.45 47.43 -24.89
CA PRO A 327 -39.47 47.08 -25.93
C PRO A 327 -38.19 47.94 -25.88
N SER A 328 -38.31 49.22 -25.50
CA SER A 328 -37.16 50.12 -25.33
C SER A 328 -36.44 49.92 -24.00
N CYS A 329 -37.14 49.45 -22.96
CA CYS A 329 -36.58 49.19 -21.63
C CYS A 329 -35.87 47.83 -21.53
N GLN A 330 -36.31 46.84 -22.30
CA GLN A 330 -35.92 45.44 -22.09
C GLN A 330 -34.40 45.25 -22.10
N GLY A 331 -33.69 45.73 -23.13
CA GLY A 331 -32.23 45.60 -23.27
C GLY A 331 -31.41 46.47 -22.29
N ALA A 332 -32.09 47.34 -21.55
CA ALA A 332 -31.45 48.26 -20.64
C ALA A 332 -31.14 47.62 -19.29
N ILE A 333 -31.87 46.57 -18.90
CA ILE A 333 -31.63 45.77 -17.70
C ILE A 333 -31.23 44.35 -18.15
N PRO A 334 -30.12 43.77 -17.66
CA PRO A 334 -29.66 42.46 -18.12
C PRO A 334 -30.56 41.30 -17.67
N VAL A 335 -31.33 41.47 -16.58
CA VAL A 335 -32.18 40.43 -15.99
C VAL A 335 -33.49 41.04 -15.50
N TRP A 336 -34.62 40.39 -15.81
CA TRP A 336 -35.95 40.78 -15.34
C TRP A 336 -36.53 39.68 -14.45
N ILE A 337 -36.93 40.03 -13.23
CA ILE A 337 -37.50 39.10 -12.25
C ILE A 337 -38.93 39.54 -11.96
N MET A 338 -39.93 38.71 -12.28
CA MET A 338 -41.34 39.03 -12.06
C MET A 338 -42.22 37.77 -11.95
N PRO A 339 -43.36 37.84 -11.24
CA PRO A 339 -44.36 36.77 -11.26
C PRO A 339 -44.95 36.55 -12.65
N LEU A 340 -45.40 35.31 -12.94
CA LEU A 340 -45.95 34.93 -14.25
C LEU A 340 -47.10 35.84 -14.72
N SER A 341 -48.01 36.22 -13.82
CA SER A 341 -49.10 37.15 -14.14
C SER A 341 -48.60 38.51 -14.62
N LYS A 342 -47.47 38.99 -14.09
CA LYS A 342 -46.83 40.24 -14.51
C LYS A 342 -46.10 40.12 -15.83
N VAL A 343 -45.59 38.93 -16.19
CA VAL A 343 -45.01 38.68 -17.51
C VAL A 343 -46.04 38.96 -18.60
N VAL A 344 -47.23 38.36 -18.46
CA VAL A 344 -48.34 38.54 -19.41
C VAL A 344 -48.87 39.99 -19.41
N GLU A 345 -48.88 40.65 -18.25
CA GLU A 345 -49.27 42.06 -18.17
C GLU A 345 -48.22 43.05 -18.70
N SER A 346 -46.94 42.69 -18.83
CA SER A 346 -45.86 43.67 -19.05
C SER A 346 -45.20 43.55 -20.41
N PHE A 347 -45.10 42.35 -20.96
CA PHE A 347 -44.43 42.09 -22.23
C PHE A 347 -45.43 41.83 -23.35
N ASN A 348 -45.07 42.27 -24.55
CA ASN A 348 -45.77 41.93 -25.78
C ASN A 348 -45.05 40.76 -26.44
N PRO A 349 -45.65 39.55 -26.51
CA PRO A 349 -45.03 38.40 -27.15
C PRO A 349 -44.77 38.56 -28.65
N ALA A 350 -45.30 39.58 -29.33
CA ALA A 350 -44.93 39.87 -30.72
C ALA A 350 -43.62 40.66 -30.85
N GLU A 351 -43.24 41.44 -29.84
CA GLU A 351 -42.13 42.41 -29.91
C GLU A 351 -40.99 42.09 -28.94
N ASN A 352 -41.28 41.51 -27.78
CA ASN A 352 -40.29 41.20 -26.75
C ASN A 352 -39.75 39.78 -26.90
N ARG A 353 -38.42 39.64 -26.90
CA ARG A 353 -37.71 38.35 -26.95
C ARG A 353 -36.53 38.34 -25.99
N PHE A 354 -36.32 37.24 -25.28
CA PHE A 354 -35.22 37.02 -24.36
C PHE A 354 -34.33 35.90 -24.86
N ASP A 355 -33.02 36.03 -24.66
CA ASP A 355 -32.09 34.95 -24.98
C ASP A 355 -32.37 33.71 -24.11
N ILE A 356 -32.75 33.94 -22.84
CA ILE A 356 -33.03 32.90 -21.85
C ILE A 356 -34.22 33.30 -20.98
N VAL A 357 -35.16 32.37 -20.79
CA VAL A 357 -36.25 32.46 -19.79
C VAL A 357 -36.00 31.41 -18.71
N ILE A 358 -36.07 31.83 -17.44
CA ILE A 358 -35.94 30.93 -16.29
C ILE A 358 -37.28 30.90 -15.57
N ILE A 359 -37.84 29.71 -15.38
CA ILE A 359 -39.07 29.50 -14.61
C ILE A 359 -38.68 28.71 -13.37
N ASP A 360 -38.71 29.39 -12.23
CA ASP A 360 -38.48 28.79 -10.92
C ASP A 360 -39.79 28.26 -10.33
N GLU A 361 -39.70 27.24 -9.47
CA GLU A 361 -40.87 26.52 -8.91
C GLU A 361 -41.86 26.04 -9.99
N ALA A 362 -41.34 25.56 -11.12
CA ALA A 362 -42.12 25.15 -12.27
C ALA A 362 -43.05 23.96 -11.99
N SER A 363 -42.79 23.16 -10.95
CA SER A 363 -43.70 22.09 -10.50
C SER A 363 -44.97 22.63 -9.84
N GLN A 364 -45.02 23.93 -9.53
CA GLN A 364 -46.16 24.65 -8.98
C GLN A 364 -46.81 25.59 -10.01
N SER A 365 -46.18 25.73 -11.17
CA SER A 365 -46.69 26.56 -12.25
C SER A 365 -47.61 25.73 -13.12
N ASP A 366 -48.85 26.21 -13.30
CA ASP A 366 -49.81 25.61 -14.21
C ASP A 366 -49.40 25.84 -15.69
N VAL A 367 -50.27 25.40 -16.59
CA VAL A 367 -50.07 25.49 -18.04
C VAL A 367 -49.89 26.93 -18.55
N MET A 368 -50.31 27.96 -17.80
CA MET A 368 -50.11 29.37 -18.19
C MET A 368 -48.62 29.73 -18.33
N ALA A 369 -47.72 28.98 -17.66
CA ALA A 369 -46.29 29.21 -17.73
C ALA A 369 -45.69 29.01 -19.13
N LEU A 370 -46.41 28.32 -20.03
CA LEU A 370 -46.08 28.24 -21.46
C LEU A 370 -45.99 29.63 -22.12
N THR A 371 -46.76 30.61 -21.64
CA THR A 371 -46.70 31.99 -22.16
C THR A 371 -45.33 32.65 -21.94
N ALA A 372 -44.66 32.33 -20.83
CA ALA A 372 -43.31 32.81 -20.56
C ALA A 372 -42.28 32.13 -21.47
N LEU A 373 -42.44 30.84 -21.77
CA LEU A 373 -41.58 30.12 -22.69
C LEU A 373 -41.59 30.72 -24.10
N TYR A 374 -42.74 31.22 -24.56
CA TYR A 374 -42.86 31.89 -25.87
C TYR A 374 -41.99 33.16 -25.99
N LEU A 375 -41.62 33.79 -24.87
CA LEU A 375 -40.77 34.96 -24.87
C LEU A 375 -39.28 34.63 -25.03
N GLY A 376 -38.88 33.38 -24.87
CA GLY A 376 -37.46 32.96 -24.82
C GLY A 376 -37.01 32.16 -26.04
N GLU A 377 -35.76 32.35 -26.46
CA GLU A 377 -35.09 31.42 -27.39
C GLU A 377 -34.66 30.13 -26.68
N LYS A 378 -34.27 30.24 -25.41
CA LYS A 378 -33.91 29.12 -24.53
C LYS A 378 -34.69 29.20 -23.23
N ALA A 379 -34.95 28.05 -22.63
CA ALA A 379 -35.68 27.94 -21.37
C ALA A 379 -34.91 27.10 -20.34
N ILE A 380 -34.92 27.55 -19.09
CA ILE A 380 -34.46 26.79 -17.94
C ILE A 380 -35.67 26.62 -17.02
N ILE A 381 -36.08 25.37 -16.81
CA ILE A 381 -37.24 25.01 -16.00
C ILE A 381 -36.68 24.41 -14.71
N VAL A 382 -36.89 25.09 -13.59
CA VAL A 382 -36.42 24.68 -12.26
C VAL A 382 -37.64 24.30 -11.43
N GLY A 383 -37.64 23.11 -10.85
CA GLY A 383 -38.75 22.60 -10.07
C GLY A 383 -38.44 21.25 -9.46
N ASP A 384 -39.38 20.75 -8.67
CA ASP A 384 -39.25 19.50 -7.94
C ASP A 384 -40.55 18.70 -8.04
N ASN A 385 -40.49 17.55 -8.71
CA ASN A 385 -41.64 16.67 -8.92
C ASN A 385 -42.02 15.87 -7.66
N GLU A 386 -41.18 15.87 -6.62
CA GLU A 386 -41.47 15.25 -5.32
C GLU A 386 -42.17 16.23 -4.35
N GLN A 387 -42.47 17.45 -4.81
CA GLN A 387 -43.32 18.41 -4.11
C GLN A 387 -44.76 18.37 -4.63
N VAL A 388 -45.67 18.97 -3.87
CA VAL A 388 -47.10 18.99 -4.23
C VAL A 388 -47.35 19.87 -5.45
N SER A 389 -48.03 19.30 -6.45
CA SER A 389 -48.51 20.00 -7.64
C SER A 389 -49.76 20.85 -7.32
N PRO A 390 -50.11 21.85 -8.15
CA PRO A 390 -51.30 22.66 -7.96
C PRO A 390 -52.56 21.80 -7.87
N LEU A 391 -53.33 21.96 -6.80
CA LEU A 391 -54.66 21.34 -6.70
C LEU A 391 -55.68 22.30 -7.32
N SER A 392 -56.10 22.00 -8.55
CA SER A 392 -57.19 22.72 -9.22
C SER A 392 -58.53 22.33 -8.62
N ILE A 393 -58.82 22.88 -7.43
CA ILE A 393 -60.06 22.64 -6.68
C ILE A 393 -61.20 23.39 -7.38
N GLY A 394 -62.13 22.63 -7.99
CA GLY A 394 -63.36 23.18 -8.56
C GLY A 394 -63.41 23.26 -10.09
N GLU A 395 -62.39 22.78 -10.80
CA GLU A 395 -62.45 22.69 -12.26
C GLU A 395 -63.43 21.59 -12.72
N ARG A 396 -64.34 21.95 -13.63
CA ARG A 396 -65.20 20.99 -14.31
C ARG A 396 -64.37 20.23 -15.34
N THR A 397 -63.80 19.11 -14.92
CA THR A 397 -62.94 18.23 -15.75
C THR A 397 -63.55 17.97 -17.14
N GLU A 398 -64.88 17.83 -17.24
CA GLU A 398 -65.60 17.62 -18.50
C GLU A 398 -65.50 18.79 -19.49
N ASP A 399 -65.57 20.03 -19.01
CA ASP A 399 -65.44 21.24 -19.84
C ASP A 399 -64.02 21.39 -20.37
N MET A 400 -63.03 21.10 -19.53
CA MET A 400 -61.61 21.13 -19.91
C MET A 400 -61.27 20.04 -20.92
N ASP A 401 -61.74 18.81 -20.71
CA ASP A 401 -61.57 17.71 -21.67
C ASP A 401 -62.19 18.02 -23.03
N ARG A 402 -63.31 18.76 -23.06
CA ARG A 402 -63.91 19.25 -24.30
C ARG A 402 -63.01 20.27 -25.00
N LEU A 403 -62.48 21.26 -24.27
CA LEU A 403 -61.59 22.28 -24.83
C LEU A 403 -60.29 21.67 -25.36
N ILE A 404 -59.70 20.70 -24.65
CA ILE A 404 -58.50 19.98 -25.11
C ILE A 404 -58.79 19.28 -26.44
N ARG A 405 -59.91 18.55 -26.56
CA ARG A 405 -60.29 17.88 -27.82
C ARG A 405 -60.57 18.85 -28.97
N GLU A 406 -61.09 20.04 -28.69
CA GLU A 406 -61.45 21.04 -29.71
C GLU A 406 -60.22 21.82 -30.20
N TYR A 407 -59.32 22.23 -29.30
CA TYR A 407 -58.24 23.17 -29.60
C TYR A 407 -56.83 22.54 -29.66
N LEU A 408 -56.63 21.36 -29.06
CA LEU A 408 -55.30 20.71 -28.95
C LEU A 408 -55.24 19.35 -29.67
N TYR A 409 -56.13 19.10 -30.64
CA TYR A 409 -56.28 17.80 -31.32
C TYR A 409 -55.03 17.32 -32.07
N ASP A 410 -54.14 18.24 -32.44
CA ASP A 410 -52.88 17.99 -33.16
C ASP A 410 -51.65 18.05 -32.25
N ILE A 411 -51.83 18.27 -30.95
CA ILE A 411 -50.75 18.35 -29.97
C ILE A 411 -50.49 16.97 -29.34
N PRO A 412 -49.25 16.45 -29.38
CA PRO A 412 -48.91 15.22 -28.68
C PRO A 412 -49.15 15.33 -27.17
N ASN A 413 -49.71 14.28 -26.58
CA ASN A 413 -50.05 14.23 -25.15
C ASN A 413 -50.98 15.38 -24.72
N ASP A 414 -51.91 15.80 -25.59
CA ASP A 414 -52.96 16.81 -25.36
C ASP A 414 -53.60 16.75 -23.95
N LYS A 415 -53.86 15.55 -23.42
CA LYS A 415 -54.44 15.34 -22.09
C LYS A 415 -53.57 15.85 -20.92
N LEU A 416 -52.27 16.06 -21.13
CA LEU A 416 -51.38 16.63 -20.12
C LEU A 416 -51.54 18.15 -19.98
N TYR A 417 -52.20 18.83 -20.92
CA TYR A 417 -52.45 20.28 -20.88
C TYR A 417 -53.72 20.60 -20.07
N SER A 418 -53.84 20.00 -18.88
CA SER A 418 -54.92 20.23 -17.93
C SER A 418 -54.40 20.90 -16.66
N GLY A 419 -55.28 21.50 -15.86
CA GLY A 419 -54.92 22.14 -14.59
C GLY A 419 -54.36 21.19 -13.51
N LYS A 420 -54.18 19.91 -13.81
CA LYS A 420 -53.59 18.90 -12.92
C LYS A 420 -52.08 18.73 -13.11
N PHE A 421 -51.55 19.09 -14.27
CA PHE A 421 -50.13 18.94 -14.58
C PHE A 421 -49.44 20.28 -14.54
N SER A 422 -48.22 20.28 -14.02
CA SER A 422 -47.38 21.45 -13.97
C SER A 422 -46.57 21.60 -15.26
N LEU A 423 -45.96 22.78 -15.45
CA LEU A 423 -44.99 22.98 -16.53
C LEU A 423 -43.82 21.99 -16.42
N TYR A 424 -43.40 21.65 -15.21
CA TYR A 424 -42.34 20.67 -14.97
C TYR A 424 -42.72 19.27 -15.45
N ASP A 425 -43.98 18.85 -15.23
CA ASP A 425 -44.51 17.57 -15.71
C ASP A 425 -44.56 17.54 -17.25
N LEU A 426 -45.01 18.64 -17.86
CA LEU A 426 -45.01 18.80 -19.32
C LEU A 426 -43.59 18.69 -19.90
N ALA A 427 -42.61 19.35 -19.27
CA ALA A 427 -41.22 19.27 -19.69
C ALA A 427 -40.68 17.82 -19.63
N GLN A 428 -40.97 17.07 -18.57
CA GLN A 428 -40.59 15.65 -18.50
C GLN A 428 -41.29 14.80 -19.55
N ALA A 429 -42.57 15.04 -19.80
CA ALA A 429 -43.35 14.28 -20.80
C ALA A 429 -42.83 14.43 -22.23
N THR A 430 -42.09 15.51 -22.52
CA THR A 430 -41.40 15.68 -23.82
C THR A 430 -40.10 14.87 -23.96
N GLY A 431 -39.66 14.19 -22.90
CA GLY A 431 -38.50 13.28 -22.91
C GLY A 431 -37.20 13.88 -22.34
N TYR A 432 -37.21 15.10 -21.82
CA TYR A 432 -36.04 15.69 -21.17
C TYR A 432 -35.76 15.07 -19.80
N GLN A 433 -34.50 14.74 -19.55
CA GLN A 433 -34.04 14.26 -18.24
C GLN A 433 -33.61 15.44 -17.36
N PRO A 434 -34.19 15.61 -16.15
CA PRO A 434 -33.86 16.74 -15.28
C PRO A 434 -32.45 16.58 -14.68
N ILE A 435 -31.73 17.70 -14.55
CA ILE A 435 -30.48 17.75 -13.81
C ILE A 435 -30.79 17.95 -12.34
N ARG A 436 -30.52 16.93 -11.52
CA ARG A 436 -30.82 16.97 -10.08
C ARG A 436 -29.75 17.72 -9.29
N LEU A 437 -30.15 18.78 -8.58
CA LEU A 437 -29.33 19.42 -7.55
C LEU A 437 -29.34 18.54 -6.29
N LYS A 438 -28.17 18.11 -5.84
CA LYS A 438 -28.05 17.13 -4.74
C LYS A 438 -27.78 17.77 -3.39
N GLU A 439 -27.36 19.02 -3.33
CA GLU A 439 -26.90 19.65 -2.09
C GLU A 439 -28.04 20.37 -1.36
N HIS A 440 -28.16 20.14 -0.06
CA HIS A 440 -29.22 20.73 0.76
C HIS A 440 -28.67 21.54 1.93
N PHE A 441 -29.02 22.82 1.98
CA PHE A 441 -28.48 23.79 2.94
C PHE A 441 -29.50 24.34 3.95
N ARG A 442 -30.78 23.95 3.86
CA ARG A 442 -31.88 24.54 4.65
C ARG A 442 -32.12 23.83 5.98
N CYS A 443 -32.44 22.54 5.95
CA CYS A 443 -32.74 21.78 7.15
C CYS A 443 -31.45 21.22 7.75
N VAL A 444 -31.42 21.08 9.07
CA VAL A 444 -30.39 20.27 9.72
C VAL A 444 -30.45 18.82 9.23
N PRO A 445 -29.32 18.07 9.26
CA PRO A 445 -29.21 16.76 8.62
C PRO A 445 -30.32 15.77 9.01
N ASP A 446 -30.64 15.70 10.31
CA ASP A 446 -31.64 14.76 10.83
C ASP A 446 -33.05 15.01 10.24
N ILE A 447 -33.40 16.25 9.94
CA ILE A 447 -34.72 16.62 9.39
C ILE A 447 -34.82 16.24 7.91
N ILE A 448 -33.90 16.74 7.07
CA ILE A 448 -33.98 16.49 5.62
C ILE A 448 -33.76 15.02 5.29
N GLN A 449 -33.04 14.27 6.13
CA GLN A 449 -32.73 12.88 5.86
C GLN A 449 -33.98 11.99 5.79
N TYR A 450 -35.08 12.34 6.46
CA TYR A 450 -36.37 11.68 6.27
C TYR A 450 -36.86 11.83 4.83
N SER A 451 -36.95 13.06 4.34
CA SER A 451 -37.32 13.40 2.97
C SER A 451 -36.38 12.78 1.94
N ASN A 452 -35.08 12.74 2.23
CA ASN A 452 -34.05 12.12 1.39
C ASN A 452 -34.32 10.64 1.13
N ILE A 453 -34.68 9.90 2.19
CA ILE A 453 -35.03 8.47 2.09
C ILE A 453 -36.38 8.32 1.41
N LEU A 454 -37.37 9.10 1.83
CA LEU A 454 -38.75 8.95 1.37
C LEU A 454 -38.91 9.28 -0.12
N SER A 455 -38.24 10.33 -0.61
CA SER A 455 -38.55 10.92 -1.93
C SER A 455 -37.37 10.99 -2.91
N TYR A 456 -36.13 10.94 -2.42
CA TYR A 456 -34.96 11.22 -3.27
C TYR A 456 -33.95 10.06 -3.35
N ASN A 457 -34.33 8.86 -2.91
CA ASN A 457 -33.49 7.65 -2.94
C ASN A 457 -32.11 7.86 -2.29
N GLY A 458 -32.02 8.68 -1.24
CA GLY A 458 -30.77 8.96 -0.53
C GLY A 458 -29.77 9.85 -1.27
N GLN A 459 -30.13 10.41 -2.44
CA GLN A 459 -29.20 11.17 -3.28
C GLN A 459 -28.95 12.60 -2.81
N ILE A 460 -29.77 13.13 -1.89
CA ILE A 460 -29.58 14.46 -1.31
C ILE A 460 -28.46 14.42 -0.27
N LYS A 461 -27.58 15.41 -0.30
CA LYS A 461 -26.47 15.60 0.62
C LYS A 461 -26.81 16.74 1.57
N PRO A 462 -27.11 16.46 2.84
CA PRO A 462 -27.27 17.52 3.84
C PRO A 462 -25.92 18.20 4.10
N LEU A 463 -25.83 19.49 3.79
CA LEU A 463 -24.63 20.30 3.96
C LEU A 463 -24.75 21.38 5.04
N ARG A 464 -25.91 21.53 5.67
CA ARG A 464 -26.12 22.51 6.73
C ARG A 464 -25.41 22.12 8.03
N ASP A 465 -24.69 23.07 8.63
CA ASP A 465 -24.21 22.99 10.01
C ASP A 465 -25.35 22.96 11.01
N ASP A 466 -25.28 22.07 11.98
CA ASP A 466 -26.18 22.07 13.14
C ASP A 466 -25.43 22.24 14.48
N SER A 467 -24.14 22.58 14.45
CA SER A 467 -23.32 22.79 15.65
C SER A 467 -23.76 24.02 16.44
N GLN A 468 -24.17 25.09 15.74
CA GLN A 468 -24.67 26.33 16.36
C GLN A 468 -26.18 26.31 16.68
N VAL A 469 -26.90 25.24 16.31
CA VAL A 469 -28.33 25.12 16.59
C VAL A 469 -28.54 24.76 18.05
N MET A 470 -29.08 25.70 18.84
CA MET A 470 -29.31 25.54 20.28
C MET A 470 -30.50 24.62 20.61
N VAL A 471 -31.47 24.51 19.69
CA VAL A 471 -32.71 23.73 19.88
C VAL A 471 -32.48 22.26 19.50
N LYS A 472 -31.96 21.46 20.44
CA LYS A 472 -31.70 20.02 20.26
C LYS A 472 -32.59 19.14 21.17
N PRO A 473 -32.92 17.90 20.75
CA PRO A 473 -32.71 17.31 19.43
C PRO A 473 -33.57 17.96 18.33
N ALA A 474 -33.17 17.79 17.07
CA ALA A 474 -33.87 18.34 15.90
C ALA A 474 -35.22 17.65 15.61
N LEU A 475 -35.34 16.36 15.95
CA LEU A 475 -36.57 15.58 15.80
C LEU A 475 -37.15 15.31 17.18
N VAL A 476 -38.38 15.76 17.43
CA VAL A 476 -39.03 15.60 18.74
C VAL A 476 -40.38 14.88 18.58
N PRO A 477 -40.46 13.57 18.87
CA PRO A 477 -41.75 12.89 18.96
C PRO A 477 -42.47 13.27 20.26
N TYR A 478 -43.76 13.62 20.16
CA TYR A 478 -44.64 13.92 21.29
C TYR A 478 -45.97 13.16 21.15
N ARG A 479 -46.11 12.07 21.91
CA ARG A 479 -47.33 11.26 21.93
C ARG A 479 -48.37 11.86 22.88
N VAL A 480 -49.60 12.05 22.41
CA VAL A 480 -50.75 12.52 23.19
C VAL A 480 -51.67 11.36 23.51
N GLU A 481 -51.80 11.02 24.78
CA GLU A 481 -52.63 9.89 25.25
C GLU A 481 -54.12 10.22 25.33
N GLY A 482 -54.95 9.22 25.01
CA GLY A 482 -56.41 9.28 25.13
C GLY A 482 -57.07 10.35 24.27
N ALA A 483 -56.46 10.71 23.13
CA ALA A 483 -57.03 11.65 22.18
C ALA A 483 -58.04 10.96 21.25
N ILE A 484 -59.03 11.72 20.81
CA ILE A 484 -60.13 11.28 19.94
C ILE A 484 -60.24 12.30 18.82
N SER A 485 -60.24 11.84 17.57
CA SER A 485 -60.37 12.71 16.40
C SER A 485 -61.78 12.66 15.85
N LYS A 486 -62.51 13.78 15.97
CA LYS A 486 -63.86 13.94 15.39
C LYS A 486 -63.82 14.97 14.26
N ASN A 487 -64.39 14.63 13.10
CA ASN A 487 -64.45 15.52 11.93
C ASN A 487 -63.08 16.09 11.48
N LYS A 488 -62.02 15.27 11.55
CA LYS A 488 -60.63 15.66 11.25
C LYS A 488 -60.09 16.75 12.19
N ILE A 489 -60.57 16.77 13.42
CA ILE A 489 -60.10 17.65 14.49
C ILE A 489 -59.76 16.77 15.69
N ASN A 490 -58.52 16.89 16.17
CA ASN A 490 -58.04 16.28 17.40
C ASN A 490 -57.73 17.40 18.40
N GLU A 491 -58.68 17.66 19.30
CA GLU A 491 -58.58 18.78 20.25
C GLU A 491 -57.41 18.61 21.23
N LYS A 492 -57.11 17.38 21.67
CA LYS A 492 -56.00 17.15 22.60
C LYS A 492 -54.64 17.38 21.94
N GLU A 493 -54.46 17.01 20.66
CA GLU A 493 -53.27 17.39 19.89
C GLU A 493 -53.19 18.90 19.70
N ALA A 494 -54.31 19.56 19.36
CA ALA A 494 -54.34 21.01 19.18
C ALA A 494 -53.92 21.75 20.45
N GLU A 495 -54.48 21.35 21.60
CA GLU A 495 -54.08 21.86 22.91
C GLU A 495 -52.59 21.63 23.21
N ALA A 496 -52.07 20.44 22.89
CA ALA A 496 -50.66 20.13 23.11
C ALA A 496 -49.74 20.99 22.25
N ILE A 497 -50.06 21.18 20.97
CA ILE A 497 -49.28 22.06 20.07
C ILE A 497 -49.31 23.50 20.58
N VAL A 498 -50.48 24.01 20.96
CA VAL A 498 -50.63 25.38 21.48
C VAL A 498 -49.80 25.56 22.76
N SER A 499 -49.84 24.59 23.68
CA SER A 499 -49.08 24.71 24.93
C SER A 499 -47.58 24.54 24.74
N LEU A 500 -47.14 23.70 23.80
CA LEU A 500 -45.73 23.57 23.40
C LEU A 500 -45.21 24.88 22.78
N ILE A 501 -45.97 25.50 21.87
CA ILE A 501 -45.59 26.79 21.27
C ILE A 501 -45.44 27.88 22.33
N LEU A 502 -46.41 28.00 23.24
CA LEU A 502 -46.35 28.98 24.33
C LEU A 502 -45.17 28.71 25.27
N ALA A 503 -44.90 27.44 25.59
CA ALA A 503 -43.73 27.06 26.39
C ALA A 503 -42.41 27.43 25.70
N CYS A 504 -42.31 27.20 24.38
CA CYS A 504 -41.14 27.64 23.61
C CYS A 504 -40.98 29.16 23.63
N CYS A 505 -42.07 29.94 23.59
CA CYS A 505 -41.99 31.40 23.68
C CYS A 505 -41.37 31.89 25.01
N GLU A 506 -41.50 31.13 26.09
CA GLU A 506 -40.94 31.47 27.42
C GLU A 506 -39.44 31.14 27.56
N MET A 507 -38.82 30.50 26.56
CA MET A 507 -37.45 30.01 26.63
C MET A 507 -36.46 30.82 25.80
N GLU A 508 -35.28 31.08 26.35
CA GLU A 508 -34.24 31.90 25.72
C GLU A 508 -33.71 31.23 24.45
N GLU A 509 -33.60 29.90 24.43
CA GLU A 509 -33.13 29.11 23.29
C GLU A 509 -34.02 29.29 22.04
N TYR A 510 -35.27 29.74 22.22
CA TYR A 510 -36.23 29.95 21.15
C TYR A 510 -36.47 31.43 20.85
N LYS A 511 -35.90 32.40 21.57
CA LYS A 511 -36.32 33.83 21.59
C LYS A 511 -36.55 34.52 20.23
N ASP A 512 -35.74 34.19 19.23
CA ASP A 512 -35.79 34.78 17.88
C ASP A 512 -36.14 33.75 16.79
N LYS A 513 -36.74 32.63 17.19
CA LYS A 513 -37.16 31.54 16.30
C LYS A 513 -38.58 31.77 15.79
N THR A 514 -38.76 31.50 14.50
CA THR A 514 -40.04 31.51 13.79
C THR A 514 -40.75 30.15 13.89
N PHE A 515 -42.08 30.15 14.00
CA PHE A 515 -42.87 28.94 14.23
C PHE A 515 -43.89 28.66 13.12
N GLY A 516 -44.07 27.40 12.76
CA GLY A 516 -45.13 26.96 11.85
C GLY A 516 -45.86 25.72 12.37
N VAL A 517 -47.15 25.63 12.10
CA VAL A 517 -47.98 24.46 12.39
C VAL A 517 -48.48 23.87 11.08
N ILE A 518 -48.10 22.61 10.81
CA ILE A 518 -48.55 21.89 9.62
C ILE A 518 -49.41 20.71 10.04
N THR A 519 -50.63 20.64 9.51
CA THR A 519 -51.53 19.50 9.74
C THR A 519 -51.43 18.50 8.60
N LEU A 520 -51.18 17.23 8.93
CA LEU A 520 -51.08 16.17 7.92
C LEU A 520 -52.46 15.72 7.42
N ARG A 521 -53.51 15.96 8.21
CA ARG A 521 -54.89 15.61 7.87
C ARG A 521 -55.88 16.70 8.23
N GLY A 522 -56.41 17.37 7.20
CA GLY A 522 -57.53 18.31 7.30
C GLY A 522 -57.12 19.72 7.73
N GLU A 523 -57.63 20.72 7.01
CA GLU A 523 -57.36 22.15 7.28
C GLU A 523 -58.09 22.67 8.53
N LYS A 524 -59.18 21.99 8.93
CA LYS A 524 -59.95 22.38 10.12
C LYS A 524 -59.11 22.32 11.40
N GLN A 525 -58.20 21.34 11.51
CA GLN A 525 -57.27 21.25 12.63
C GLN A 525 -56.36 22.50 12.70
N ALA A 526 -55.84 22.95 11.57
CA ALA A 526 -54.96 24.13 11.50
C ALA A 526 -55.71 25.39 11.96
N ALA A 527 -56.95 25.57 11.50
CA ALA A 527 -57.80 26.70 11.90
C ALA A 527 -58.14 26.68 13.40
N VAL A 528 -58.33 25.49 13.99
CA VAL A 528 -58.57 25.35 15.44
C VAL A 528 -57.31 25.75 16.23
N ILE A 529 -56.14 25.26 15.83
CA ILE A 529 -54.86 25.59 16.48
C ILE A 529 -54.58 27.10 16.36
N ASP A 530 -54.78 27.68 15.17
CA ASP A 530 -54.58 29.10 14.93
C ASP A 530 -55.45 29.97 15.85
N ARG A 531 -56.76 29.68 15.90
CA ARG A 531 -57.70 30.38 16.78
C ARG A 531 -57.31 30.25 18.27
N MET A 532 -56.80 29.08 18.68
CA MET A 532 -56.35 28.87 20.05
C MET A 532 -55.07 29.66 20.38
N LEU A 533 -54.13 29.74 19.44
CA LEU A 533 -52.92 30.58 19.57
C LEU A 533 -53.29 32.06 19.66
N GLN A 534 -54.12 32.57 18.75
CA GLN A 534 -54.55 33.98 18.76
C GLN A 534 -55.30 34.37 20.04
N LYS A 535 -56.02 33.43 20.68
CA LYS A 535 -56.70 33.67 21.96
C LYS A 535 -55.74 33.70 23.15
N ARG A 536 -54.63 32.95 23.09
CA ARG A 536 -53.74 32.70 24.23
C ARG A 536 -52.38 33.41 24.13
N MET A 537 -52.06 33.98 22.98
CA MET A 537 -50.84 34.73 22.71
C MET A 537 -51.16 36.19 22.39
N SER A 538 -50.27 37.11 22.76
CA SER A 538 -50.44 38.52 22.36
C SER A 538 -50.27 38.69 20.84
N PRO A 539 -50.98 39.63 20.18
CA PRO A 539 -50.81 39.88 18.75
C PRO A 539 -49.37 40.24 18.34
N SER A 540 -48.65 40.95 19.22
CA SER A 540 -47.25 41.33 18.99
C SER A 540 -46.35 40.09 18.94
N GLU A 541 -46.50 39.17 19.88
CA GLU A 541 -45.71 37.93 19.91
C GLU A 541 -46.07 37.02 18.73
N TYR A 542 -47.37 36.86 18.41
CA TYR A 542 -47.81 36.06 17.27
C TYR A 542 -47.17 36.56 15.96
N SER A 543 -47.16 37.88 15.73
CA SER A 543 -46.53 38.48 14.56
C SER A 543 -45.00 38.37 14.59
N LYS A 544 -44.36 38.57 15.76
CA LYS A 544 -42.91 38.45 15.93
C LYS A 544 -42.41 37.05 15.56
N ARG A 545 -43.19 36.01 15.86
CA ARG A 545 -42.88 34.61 15.59
C ARG A 545 -43.21 34.15 14.17
N GLU A 546 -43.80 35.03 13.34
CA GLU A 546 -44.25 34.73 11.98
C GLU A 546 -45.13 33.47 11.91
N ILE A 547 -46.03 33.29 12.89
CA ILE A 547 -46.82 32.06 13.01
C ILE A 547 -47.70 31.87 11.77
N LEU A 548 -47.57 30.69 11.16
CA LEU A 548 -48.45 30.20 10.12
C LEU A 548 -49.04 28.85 10.56
N CYS A 549 -50.33 28.66 10.35
CA CYS A 549 -51.03 27.40 10.63
C CYS A 549 -51.74 26.95 9.37
N GLY A 550 -51.37 25.81 8.80
CA GLY A 550 -51.92 25.35 7.52
C GLY A 550 -51.64 23.89 7.22
N ASN A 551 -51.93 23.48 5.98
CA ASN A 551 -51.53 22.19 5.44
C ASN A 551 -50.15 22.31 4.74
N SER A 552 -49.59 21.19 4.25
CA SER A 552 -48.29 21.20 3.56
C SER A 552 -48.22 22.15 2.36
N ALA A 553 -49.32 22.33 1.62
CA ALA A 553 -49.37 23.21 0.45
C ALA A 553 -49.33 24.70 0.84
N ASN A 554 -49.90 25.08 1.99
CA ASN A 554 -49.82 26.47 2.48
C ASN A 554 -48.40 26.90 2.85
N PHE A 555 -47.53 25.93 3.19
CA PHE A 555 -46.12 26.17 3.51
C PHE A 555 -45.19 26.02 2.30
N GLN A 556 -45.74 25.84 1.10
CA GLN A 556 -44.92 25.65 -0.08
C GLN A 556 -44.18 26.95 -0.44
N GLY A 557 -42.87 26.83 -0.62
CA GLY A 557 -41.96 27.98 -0.76
C GLY A 557 -41.67 28.74 0.55
N ASP A 558 -42.33 28.39 1.65
CA ASP A 558 -42.12 28.98 2.97
C ASP A 558 -41.36 28.01 3.91
N GLU A 559 -40.77 28.53 4.97
CA GLU A 559 -39.92 27.79 5.91
C GLU A 559 -39.92 28.43 7.30
N ARG A 560 -39.77 27.63 8.35
CA ARG A 560 -39.71 28.12 9.74
C ARG A 560 -38.58 27.46 10.49
N ASP A 561 -38.10 28.14 11.53
CA ASP A 561 -37.08 27.58 12.39
C ASP A 561 -37.58 26.33 13.10
N ILE A 562 -38.80 26.41 13.65
CA ILE A 562 -39.48 25.32 14.34
C ILE A 562 -40.81 25.00 13.67
N ILE A 563 -41.04 23.74 13.34
CA ILE A 563 -42.33 23.25 12.84
C ILE A 563 -42.98 22.32 13.86
N PHE A 564 -44.29 22.47 14.06
CA PHE A 564 -45.14 21.54 14.80
C PHE A 564 -46.03 20.80 13.81
N LEU A 565 -45.80 19.49 13.65
CA LEU A 565 -46.63 18.61 12.84
C LEU A 565 -47.75 18.01 13.68
N SER A 566 -49.01 18.19 13.26
CA SER A 566 -50.17 17.50 13.85
C SER A 566 -50.56 16.32 12.95
N MET A 567 -50.53 15.11 13.50
CA MET A 567 -50.93 13.91 12.77
C MET A 567 -52.45 13.74 12.70
N VAL A 568 -53.18 14.20 13.72
CA VAL A 568 -54.65 14.18 13.86
C VAL A 568 -55.25 12.78 14.03
N ASP A 569 -54.76 11.76 13.33
CA ASP A 569 -55.30 10.41 13.37
C ASP A 569 -55.29 9.79 14.77
N THR A 570 -56.41 9.16 15.13
CA THR A 570 -56.60 8.37 16.36
C THR A 570 -57.16 7.00 16.01
N ASN A 571 -56.87 5.97 16.81
CA ASN A 571 -57.50 4.66 16.69
C ASN A 571 -58.57 4.49 17.78
N GLU A 572 -59.81 4.29 17.36
CA GLU A 572 -60.99 4.15 18.23
C GLU A 572 -61.65 2.76 18.09
N GLY A 573 -61.14 1.90 17.22
CA GLY A 573 -61.70 0.57 16.92
C GLY A 573 -60.83 -0.59 17.39
N GLU A 574 -61.35 -1.82 17.26
CA GLU A 574 -60.57 -3.03 17.50
C GLU A 574 -59.65 -3.34 16.30
N GLY A 575 -58.33 -3.40 16.56
CA GLY A 575 -57.30 -3.71 15.57
C GLY A 575 -56.70 -2.48 14.87
N PRO A 576 -55.73 -2.68 13.96
CA PRO A 576 -54.99 -1.60 13.33
C PRO A 576 -55.83 -0.81 12.32
N LEU A 577 -55.52 0.48 12.18
CA LEU A 577 -56.15 1.38 11.22
C LEU A 577 -56.01 0.87 9.77
N ARG A 578 -56.86 1.39 8.87
CA ARG A 578 -56.69 1.20 7.43
C ARG A 578 -55.29 1.66 7.02
N PHE A 579 -54.63 0.81 6.23
CA PHE A 579 -53.32 1.06 5.66
C PHE A 579 -53.33 2.35 4.83
N ASN A 580 -52.37 3.23 5.10
CA ASN A 580 -52.16 4.45 4.35
C ASN A 580 -50.76 4.44 3.71
N GLY A 581 -50.69 4.06 2.43
CA GLY A 581 -49.47 4.13 1.63
C GLY A 581 -49.22 5.54 1.09
N TYR A 582 -48.56 5.66 -0.07
CA TYR A 582 -48.20 6.95 -0.66
C TYR A 582 -49.36 7.72 -1.31
N GLY A 583 -50.54 7.07 -1.44
CA GLY A 583 -51.73 7.68 -2.03
C GLY A 583 -51.71 7.69 -3.56
N PRO A 584 -52.79 8.14 -4.21
CA PRO A 584 -52.81 8.33 -5.66
C PRO A 584 -51.79 9.39 -6.06
N ASP A 585 -51.04 9.14 -7.15
CA ASP A 585 -49.99 10.01 -7.68
C ASP A 585 -48.97 10.47 -6.61
N ASP A 586 -48.67 9.60 -5.65
CA ASP A 586 -47.77 9.85 -4.52
C ASP A 586 -48.16 11.07 -3.65
N LEU A 587 -49.44 11.46 -3.66
CA LEU A 587 -49.93 12.66 -2.98
C LEU A 587 -49.54 12.74 -1.48
N TYR A 588 -49.66 11.63 -0.74
CA TYR A 588 -49.31 11.62 0.68
C TYR A 588 -47.80 11.66 0.90
N LYS A 589 -47.03 10.96 0.05
CA LYS A 589 -45.56 11.02 0.05
C LYS A 589 -45.08 12.45 -0.18
N LYS A 590 -45.60 13.13 -1.20
CA LYS A 590 -45.30 14.56 -1.50
C LYS A 590 -45.69 15.48 -0.34
N ARG A 591 -46.86 15.27 0.27
CA ARG A 591 -47.30 16.07 1.44
C ARG A 591 -46.39 15.92 2.65
N TYR A 592 -45.94 14.70 2.94
CA TYR A 592 -45.03 14.41 4.06
C TYR A 592 -43.63 14.96 3.77
N ASN A 593 -43.12 14.76 2.54
CA ASN A 593 -41.87 15.34 2.08
C ASN A 593 -41.86 16.87 2.24
N VAL A 594 -42.92 17.53 1.77
CA VAL A 594 -43.09 18.97 1.92
C VAL A 594 -43.18 19.32 3.40
N ALA A 595 -44.02 18.68 4.21
CA ALA A 595 -44.23 19.06 5.62
C ALA A 595 -42.96 18.97 6.47
N VAL A 596 -42.19 17.89 6.33
CA VAL A 596 -40.97 17.68 7.14
C VAL A 596 -39.86 18.65 6.73
N SER A 597 -39.70 18.89 5.42
CA SER A 597 -38.64 19.78 4.89
C SER A 597 -38.86 21.28 5.11
N ARG A 598 -39.94 21.70 5.79
CA ARG A 598 -40.18 23.12 6.17
C ARG A 598 -39.49 23.55 7.44
N ALA A 599 -39.06 22.59 8.25
CA ALA A 599 -38.32 22.87 9.48
C ALA A 599 -36.84 23.09 9.18
N LYS A 600 -36.31 24.23 9.63
CA LYS A 600 -34.87 24.47 9.58
C LYS A 600 -34.18 23.73 10.71
N ASP A 601 -34.56 24.00 11.96
CA ASP A 601 -33.75 23.66 13.14
C ASP A 601 -34.36 22.52 13.95
N GLN A 602 -35.68 22.55 14.15
CA GLN A 602 -36.37 21.55 14.96
C GLN A 602 -37.79 21.29 14.46
N ILE A 603 -38.24 20.05 14.58
CA ILE A 603 -39.60 19.64 14.24
C ILE A 603 -40.19 18.77 15.34
N TRP A 604 -41.37 19.19 15.81
CA TRP A 604 -42.16 18.46 16.80
C TRP A 604 -43.24 17.67 16.08
N LEU A 605 -43.19 16.34 16.17
CA LEU A 605 -44.25 15.47 15.68
C LEU A 605 -45.22 15.18 16.82
N VAL A 606 -46.40 15.78 16.76
CA VAL A 606 -47.49 15.56 17.73
C VAL A 606 -48.46 14.54 17.13
N TYR A 607 -48.63 13.42 17.81
CA TYR A 607 -49.42 12.29 17.34
C TYR A 607 -50.09 11.54 18.50
N SER A 608 -51.16 10.79 18.22
CA SER A 608 -51.89 10.02 19.26
C SER A 608 -51.84 8.50 19.10
N LEU A 609 -51.26 8.00 18.01
CA LEU A 609 -51.23 6.58 17.65
C LEU A 609 -50.15 5.77 18.39
N ASP A 610 -50.42 4.48 18.62
CA ASP A 610 -49.41 3.46 18.91
C ASP A 610 -48.82 2.90 17.62
N THR A 611 -47.48 2.86 17.49
CA THR A 611 -46.85 2.37 16.26
C THR A 611 -46.97 0.86 16.10
N GLU A 612 -47.08 0.09 17.18
CA GLU A 612 -47.12 -1.38 17.11
C GLU A 612 -48.55 -1.91 16.99
N GLU A 613 -49.49 -1.31 17.73
CA GLU A 613 -50.88 -1.78 17.77
C GLU A 613 -51.77 -1.12 16.69
N ASP A 614 -51.59 0.17 16.42
CA ASP A 614 -52.53 0.92 15.56
C ASP A 614 -52.15 0.92 14.08
N LEU A 615 -50.90 0.62 13.73
CA LEU A 615 -50.36 0.84 12.38
C LEU A 615 -49.69 -0.41 11.79
N LYS A 616 -50.02 -0.69 10.52
CA LYS A 616 -49.47 -1.83 9.77
C LYS A 616 -48.07 -1.52 9.22
N PRO A 617 -47.24 -2.56 8.94
CA PRO A 617 -45.98 -2.38 8.22
C PRO A 617 -46.18 -1.70 6.85
N GLY A 618 -45.29 -0.77 6.49
CA GLY A 618 -45.35 0.02 5.25
C GLY A 618 -46.31 1.22 5.28
N ASP A 619 -46.95 1.50 6.41
CA ASP A 619 -47.79 2.69 6.57
C ASP A 619 -46.92 3.94 6.75
N ILE A 620 -47.16 4.97 5.94
CA ILE A 620 -46.35 6.20 5.95
C ILE A 620 -46.36 6.91 7.32
N ARG A 621 -47.44 6.73 8.11
CA ARG A 621 -47.52 7.25 9.49
C ARG A 621 -46.54 6.52 10.40
N LYS A 622 -46.45 5.20 10.27
CA LYS A 622 -45.53 4.36 11.07
C LYS A 622 -44.09 4.68 10.72
N GLU A 623 -43.79 4.84 9.42
CA GLU A 623 -42.46 5.25 8.94
C GLU A 623 -42.01 6.59 9.53
N LEU A 624 -42.88 7.61 9.50
CA LEU A 624 -42.57 8.93 10.07
C LEU A 624 -42.32 8.85 11.59
N ILE A 625 -43.22 8.20 12.35
CA ILE A 625 -43.08 8.11 13.80
C ILE A 625 -41.82 7.33 14.19
N ASN A 626 -41.55 6.21 13.52
CA ASN A 626 -40.38 5.39 13.82
C ASN A 626 -39.07 6.12 13.50
N TYR A 627 -39.03 6.90 12.42
CA TYR A 627 -37.89 7.74 12.09
C TYR A 627 -37.62 8.79 13.19
N PHE A 628 -38.67 9.46 13.69
CA PHE A 628 -38.55 10.43 14.79
C PHE A 628 -38.12 9.78 16.11
N LYS A 629 -38.49 8.52 16.36
CA LYS A 629 -38.08 7.77 17.56
C LYS A 629 -36.63 7.31 17.52
N ASN A 630 -36.11 6.92 16.35
CA ASN A 630 -34.75 6.39 16.22
C ASN A 630 -34.04 6.84 14.92
N PRO A 631 -33.55 8.09 14.86
CA PRO A 631 -32.91 8.62 13.64
C PRO A 631 -31.50 8.05 13.33
N HIS A 632 -30.82 7.37 14.28
CA HIS A 632 -29.38 7.00 14.20
C HIS A 632 -29.05 5.52 14.53
N GLY A 633 -29.86 4.53 14.13
CA GLY A 633 -29.59 3.11 14.43
C GLY A 633 -28.23 2.58 13.92
N LYS A 634 -27.35 2.10 14.85
CA LYS A 634 -25.94 1.72 14.59
C LYS A 634 -25.75 0.57 13.56
N ASP A 635 -26.63 -0.42 13.52
CA ASP A 635 -26.52 -1.55 12.57
C ASP A 635 -26.93 -1.18 11.13
N ILE A 636 -27.81 -0.19 10.98
CA ILE A 636 -28.23 0.33 9.68
C ILE A 636 -27.10 1.18 9.08
N GLU A 637 -26.35 1.92 9.89
CA GLU A 637 -25.28 2.79 9.40
C GLU A 637 -24.06 2.02 8.86
N TYR A 638 -23.66 0.91 9.49
CA TYR A 638 -22.55 0.06 9.04
C TYR A 638 -22.92 -0.83 7.83
N GLN A 639 -24.07 -1.52 7.87
CA GLN A 639 -24.50 -2.36 6.74
C GLN A 639 -24.83 -1.54 5.49
N ARG A 640 -25.35 -0.31 5.64
CA ARG A 640 -25.60 0.62 4.53
C ARG A 640 -24.33 1.11 3.84
N ARG A 641 -23.25 1.37 4.60
CA ARG A 641 -22.03 1.99 4.07
C ARG A 641 -20.97 1.00 3.58
N SER A 642 -20.95 -0.23 4.12
CA SER A 642 -19.98 -1.27 3.73
C SER A 642 -20.20 -1.80 2.29
N LEU A 643 -21.42 -1.71 1.77
CA LEU A 643 -21.76 -2.10 0.39
C LEU A 643 -21.27 -1.11 -0.67
N GLU A 644 -20.92 0.12 -0.27
CA GLU A 644 -20.58 1.22 -1.20
C GLU A 644 -19.06 1.39 -1.40
N ALA A 645 -18.21 0.89 -0.49
CA ALA A 645 -16.75 1.01 -0.57
C ALA A 645 -16.14 0.07 -1.64
N GLU A 646 -15.17 0.57 -2.41
CA GLU A 646 -14.69 -0.08 -3.63
C GLU A 646 -13.50 -1.02 -3.41
N SER A 647 -12.76 -0.85 -2.32
CA SER A 647 -11.59 -1.67 -1.97
C SER A 647 -11.62 -2.18 -0.53
N GLU A 648 -10.98 -3.33 -0.29
CA GLU A 648 -10.78 -3.85 1.07
C GLU A 648 -9.91 -2.89 1.92
N PHE A 649 -9.01 -2.14 1.29
CA PHE A 649 -8.23 -1.08 1.94
C PHE A 649 -9.16 0.00 2.54
N GLU A 650 -10.08 0.53 1.74
CA GLU A 650 -11.06 1.53 2.20
C GLU A 650 -11.94 0.98 3.32
N LYS A 651 -12.43 -0.26 3.18
CA LYS A 651 -13.29 -0.89 4.20
C LYS A 651 -12.58 -1.03 5.53
N GLU A 652 -11.30 -1.41 5.52
CA GLU A 652 -10.52 -1.52 6.74
C GLU A 652 -10.29 -0.15 7.38
N VAL A 653 -9.82 0.85 6.62
CA VAL A 653 -9.63 2.22 7.14
C VAL A 653 -10.93 2.76 7.75
N MET A 654 -12.04 2.59 7.03
CA MET A 654 -13.36 3.00 7.47
C MET A 654 -13.80 2.30 8.75
N LYS A 655 -13.61 0.99 8.83
CA LYS A 655 -13.93 0.20 10.02
C LYS A 655 -13.16 0.72 11.23
N TYR A 656 -11.87 1.00 11.10
CA TYR A 656 -11.05 1.52 12.19
C TYR A 656 -11.52 2.91 12.63
N LEU A 657 -11.78 3.83 11.70
CA LEU A 657 -12.24 5.18 12.01
C LEU A 657 -13.64 5.19 12.63
N ILE A 658 -14.59 4.39 12.10
CA ILE A 658 -15.93 4.24 12.68
C ILE A 658 -15.86 3.65 14.10
N PHE A 659 -15.04 2.62 14.31
CA PHE A 659 -14.89 1.99 15.62
C PHE A 659 -14.21 2.91 16.65
N LYS A 660 -13.39 3.86 16.18
CA LYS A 660 -12.83 4.94 16.99
C LYS A 660 -13.82 6.08 17.24
N GLY A 661 -15.05 6.00 16.71
CA GLY A 661 -16.13 6.95 16.94
C GLY A 661 -16.25 8.04 15.87
N TYR A 662 -15.49 8.00 14.78
CA TYR A 662 -15.61 8.99 13.71
C TYR A 662 -16.78 8.67 12.79
N LYS A 663 -17.51 9.70 12.36
CA LYS A 663 -18.57 9.56 11.36
C LYS A 663 -17.93 9.59 9.97
N ILE A 664 -17.82 8.41 9.36
CA ILE A 664 -17.20 8.23 8.03
C ILE A 664 -18.26 7.89 6.99
N VAL A 665 -18.26 8.61 5.86
CA VAL A 665 -19.13 8.34 4.71
C VAL A 665 -18.26 7.90 3.52
N PRO A 666 -18.43 6.68 3.00
CA PRO A 666 -17.73 6.25 1.79
C PRO A 666 -18.16 7.08 0.58
N GLN A 667 -17.26 7.15 -0.39
CA GLN A 667 -17.58 7.26 -1.79
C GLN A 667 -18.42 8.51 -2.11
N TRP A 668 -17.97 9.61 -1.51
CA TRP A 668 -18.62 10.89 -1.50
C TRP A 668 -18.47 11.56 -2.86
N GLN A 669 -19.55 11.57 -3.63
CA GLN A 669 -19.56 12.23 -4.94
C GLN A 669 -19.40 13.76 -4.78
N VAL A 670 -18.65 14.42 -5.64
CA VAL A 670 -18.58 15.88 -5.75
C VAL A 670 -18.57 16.22 -7.24
N GLY A 671 -19.71 16.67 -7.76
CA GLY A 671 -19.90 16.85 -9.21
C GLY A 671 -19.71 15.54 -9.99
N ALA A 672 -18.82 15.56 -10.98
CA ALA A 672 -18.43 14.39 -11.78
C ALA A 672 -17.38 13.49 -11.08
N TYR A 673 -16.80 13.95 -9.97
CA TYR A 673 -15.72 13.28 -9.26
C TYR A 673 -16.23 12.57 -8.00
N ARG A 674 -15.41 11.70 -7.42
CA ARG A 674 -15.73 10.93 -6.21
C ARG A 674 -14.53 10.96 -5.27
N ILE A 675 -14.81 11.04 -3.98
CA ILE A 675 -13.83 10.98 -2.88
C ILE A 675 -14.03 9.65 -2.17
N ASP A 676 -12.96 8.93 -1.88
CA ASP A 676 -13.01 7.56 -1.34
C ASP A 676 -13.78 7.46 -0.03
N MET A 677 -13.54 8.38 0.92
CA MET A 677 -14.39 8.57 2.08
C MET A 677 -14.25 9.97 2.69
N VAL A 678 -15.21 10.37 3.51
CA VAL A 678 -15.22 11.68 4.17
C VAL A 678 -15.44 11.50 5.66
N ALA A 679 -14.56 12.09 6.47
CA ALA A 679 -14.75 12.24 7.90
C ALA A 679 -15.56 13.50 8.19
N ILE A 680 -16.60 13.35 9.00
CA ILE A 680 -17.56 14.40 9.31
C ILE A 680 -17.58 14.63 10.82
N TYR A 681 -17.43 15.88 11.25
CA TYR A 681 -17.63 16.29 12.63
C TYR A 681 -18.16 17.73 12.69
N GLY A 682 -19.42 17.88 13.10
CA GLY A 682 -20.15 19.14 12.94
C GLY A 682 -20.12 19.59 11.47
N ASP A 683 -19.71 20.84 11.26
CA ASP A 683 -19.48 21.43 9.94
C ASP A 683 -18.26 20.95 9.17
N LYS A 684 -17.32 20.31 9.87
CA LYS A 684 -16.03 19.98 9.28
C LYS A 684 -16.17 18.70 8.47
N LYS A 685 -15.84 18.82 7.19
CA LYS A 685 -15.73 17.71 6.24
C LYS A 685 -14.30 17.63 5.77
N VAL A 686 -13.68 16.52 6.06
CA VAL A 686 -12.32 16.24 5.62
C VAL A 686 -12.39 15.03 4.72
N ALA A 687 -11.96 15.22 3.48
CA ALA A 687 -11.80 14.15 2.51
C ALA A 687 -10.66 13.24 2.96
N ILE A 688 -10.88 11.94 2.93
CA ILE A 688 -9.87 10.93 3.19
C ILE A 688 -9.73 10.10 1.90
N GLU A 689 -8.53 10.12 1.32
CA GLU A 689 -8.21 9.32 0.15
C GLU A 689 -7.31 8.14 0.53
N CYS A 690 -7.65 6.97 0.00
CA CYS A 690 -6.99 5.72 0.26
C CYS A 690 -6.17 5.32 -0.99
N ASP A 691 -4.93 5.80 -1.05
CA ASP A 691 -3.99 5.58 -2.14
C ASP A 691 -3.45 4.12 -2.12
N GLY A 692 -4.26 3.16 -2.61
CA GLY A 692 -3.98 1.70 -2.62
C GLY A 692 -3.50 1.13 -3.96
N GLU A 693 -3.36 -0.20 -4.07
CA GLU A 693 -2.72 -0.96 -5.19
C GLU A 693 -3.26 -0.71 -6.61
N ARG A 694 -4.31 0.09 -6.76
CA ARG A 694 -5.05 0.30 -8.02
C ARG A 694 -4.67 1.58 -8.77
N TRP A 695 -3.43 2.06 -8.64
CA TRP A 695 -2.93 3.17 -9.47
C TRP A 695 -2.77 2.72 -10.93
N HIS A 696 -3.86 2.87 -11.68
CA HIS A 696 -3.91 3.70 -12.88
C HIS A 696 -2.58 4.42 -13.22
N GLY A 697 -1.95 4.06 -14.35
CA GLY A 697 -0.58 4.47 -14.72
C GLY A 697 -0.34 5.97 -14.86
N GLU A 698 0.87 6.34 -15.28
CA GLU A 698 1.36 7.74 -15.35
C GLU A 698 0.38 8.72 -16.03
N ASP A 699 -0.39 8.25 -17.03
CA ASP A 699 -1.37 9.04 -17.78
C ASP A 699 -2.56 9.55 -16.95
N LYS A 700 -2.86 8.92 -15.81
CA LYS A 700 -3.99 9.31 -14.94
C LYS A 700 -3.59 10.25 -13.79
N ILE A 701 -2.29 10.47 -13.59
CA ILE A 701 -1.80 11.40 -12.56
C ILE A 701 -2.30 12.81 -12.81
N GLU A 702 -2.27 13.26 -14.07
CA GLU A 702 -2.74 14.59 -14.44
C GLU A 702 -4.26 14.73 -14.25
N GLU A 703 -5.04 13.70 -14.59
CA GLU A 703 -6.48 13.65 -14.33
C GLU A 703 -6.80 13.69 -12.84
N ASP A 704 -6.04 12.96 -12.01
CA ASP A 704 -6.21 12.96 -10.56
C ASP A 704 -5.77 14.29 -9.91
N MET A 705 -4.71 14.92 -10.41
CA MET A 705 -4.30 16.26 -9.97
C MET A 705 -5.34 17.32 -10.37
N ILE A 706 -5.88 17.26 -11.58
CA ILE A 706 -6.97 18.13 -12.03
C ILE A 706 -8.21 17.89 -11.18
N ARG A 707 -8.60 16.64 -10.96
CA ARG A 707 -9.70 16.23 -10.07
C ARG A 707 -9.52 16.84 -8.69
N GLN A 708 -8.36 16.65 -8.07
CA GLN A 708 -8.07 17.16 -6.75
C GLN A 708 -8.14 18.70 -6.72
N SER A 709 -7.52 19.40 -7.67
CA SER A 709 -7.57 20.88 -7.75
C SER A 709 -9.01 21.40 -7.88
N ILE A 710 -9.91 20.66 -8.53
CA ILE A 710 -11.31 21.03 -8.65
C ILE A 710 -12.00 20.86 -7.29
N LEU A 711 -11.71 19.78 -6.57
CA LEU A 711 -12.27 19.50 -5.25
C LEU A 711 -11.75 20.47 -4.18
N GLU A 712 -10.46 20.79 -4.19
CA GLU A 712 -9.85 21.76 -3.28
C GLU A 712 -10.38 23.19 -3.55
N ARG A 713 -10.57 23.59 -4.81
CA ARG A 713 -11.28 24.84 -5.18
C ARG A 713 -12.71 24.92 -4.66
N LEU A 714 -13.37 23.77 -4.51
CA LEU A 714 -14.70 23.61 -3.91
C LEU A 714 -14.66 23.60 -2.37
N GLY A 715 -13.48 23.77 -1.76
CA GLY A 715 -13.26 23.92 -0.33
C GLY A 715 -12.98 22.62 0.42
N TRP A 716 -12.64 21.53 -0.28
CA TRP A 716 -12.30 20.26 0.35
C TRP A 716 -10.86 20.25 0.88
N THR A 717 -10.67 19.84 2.13
CA THR A 717 -9.35 19.51 2.68
C THR A 717 -9.14 18.00 2.64
N PHE A 718 -8.00 17.55 2.13
CA PHE A 718 -7.67 16.13 1.98
C PHE A 718 -6.68 15.63 3.03
N ILE A 719 -6.93 14.43 3.55
CA ILE A 719 -5.97 13.58 4.24
C ILE A 719 -5.74 12.35 3.37
N ARG A 720 -4.53 12.17 2.86
CA ARG A 720 -4.15 10.95 2.13
C ARG A 720 -3.61 9.90 3.07
N ILE A 721 -4.03 8.66 2.83
CA ILE A 721 -3.56 7.45 3.50
C ILE A 721 -2.97 6.55 2.43
N ARG A 722 -1.64 6.42 2.42
CA ARG A 722 -0.96 5.49 1.51
C ARG A 722 -1.17 4.06 1.98
N GLY A 723 -1.57 3.17 1.06
CA GLY A 723 -1.72 1.75 1.34
C GLY A 723 -0.44 1.14 1.94
N SER A 724 0.74 1.55 1.45
CA SER A 724 2.03 1.10 1.97
C SER A 724 2.27 1.46 3.44
N GLU A 725 1.80 2.63 3.90
CA GLU A 725 1.92 3.05 5.30
C GLU A 725 0.91 2.30 6.16
N PHE A 726 -0.35 2.25 5.72
CA PHE A 726 -1.42 1.58 6.44
C PHE A 726 -1.17 0.09 6.63
N TYR A 727 -0.77 -0.64 5.59
CA TYR A 727 -0.49 -2.08 5.70
C TYR A 727 0.80 -2.38 6.46
N SER A 728 1.74 -1.43 6.56
CA SER A 728 2.95 -1.60 7.38
C SER A 728 2.68 -1.45 8.87
N ASN A 729 1.83 -0.50 9.29
CA ASN A 729 1.42 -0.31 10.68
C ASN A 729 0.04 0.38 10.74
N LYS A 730 -1.03 -0.40 10.85
CA LYS A 730 -2.41 0.08 10.78
C LYS A 730 -2.73 1.04 11.92
N GLU A 731 -2.35 0.67 13.14
CA GLU A 731 -2.63 1.44 14.35
C GLU A 731 -1.93 2.81 14.32
N GLU A 732 -0.62 2.85 14.02
CA GLU A 732 0.15 4.11 13.95
C GLU A 732 -0.37 5.03 12.84
N THR A 733 -0.68 4.46 11.66
CA THR A 733 -1.20 5.24 10.53
C THR A 733 -2.56 5.85 10.86
N ILE A 734 -3.46 5.08 11.49
CA ILE A 734 -4.75 5.59 11.94
C ILE A 734 -4.59 6.64 13.05
N GLU A 735 -3.64 6.49 13.97
CA GLU A 735 -3.34 7.53 14.96
C GLU A 735 -2.83 8.84 14.32
N LEU A 736 -2.02 8.77 13.27
CA LEU A 736 -1.60 9.95 12.51
C LEU A 736 -2.77 10.62 11.79
N VAL A 737 -3.65 9.82 11.16
CA VAL A 737 -4.88 10.32 10.55
C VAL A 737 -5.77 10.98 11.61
N ILE A 738 -5.91 10.37 12.79
CA ILE A 738 -6.63 10.95 13.93
C ILE A 738 -6.01 12.29 14.34
N LYS A 739 -4.68 12.39 14.49
CA LYS A 739 -4.02 13.67 14.81
C LYS A 739 -4.29 14.74 13.76
N LYS A 740 -4.27 14.38 12.47
CA LYS A 740 -4.61 15.30 11.36
C LYS A 740 -6.07 15.72 11.39
N LEU A 741 -6.98 14.78 11.65
CA LEU A 741 -8.40 15.06 11.85
C LEU A 741 -8.60 16.02 13.02
N GLU A 742 -7.95 15.78 14.16
CA GLU A 742 -7.99 16.63 15.35
C GLU A 742 -7.44 18.04 15.07
N ALA A 743 -6.34 18.16 14.34
CA ALA A 743 -5.78 19.43 13.89
C ALA A 743 -6.76 20.20 12.99
N LEU A 744 -7.50 19.48 12.14
CA LEU A 744 -8.60 20.00 11.31
C LEU A 744 -9.93 20.15 12.07
N LYS A 745 -9.92 19.97 13.40
CA LYS A 745 -11.06 20.08 14.31
C LYS A 745 -12.17 19.04 14.05
N VAL A 746 -11.80 17.87 13.55
CA VAL A 746 -12.66 16.69 13.41
C VAL A 746 -12.32 15.71 14.54
N TYR A 747 -13.27 15.45 15.43
CA TYR A 747 -13.07 14.61 16.62
C TYR A 747 -13.94 13.35 16.57
N PRO A 748 -13.59 12.30 17.33
CA PRO A 748 -14.47 11.14 17.45
C PRO A 748 -15.71 11.52 18.26
N TYR A 749 -16.87 11.03 17.82
CA TYR A 749 -18.06 10.95 18.64
C TYR A 749 -17.85 9.82 19.66
N THR A 750 -17.03 10.06 20.69
CA THR A 750 -16.74 9.04 21.71
C THR A 750 -18.03 8.56 22.40
N ASN A 751 -18.07 7.25 22.67
CA ASN A 751 -19.02 6.61 23.60
C ASN A 751 -18.88 7.09 25.06
N SER A 752 -18.11 8.15 25.35
CA SER A 752 -18.16 8.90 26.61
C SER A 752 -19.41 9.79 26.73
N ASN A 753 -20.52 9.30 26.19
CA ASN A 753 -21.87 9.82 26.34
C ASN A 753 -22.84 8.74 26.87
N GLU A 754 -22.34 7.56 27.29
CA GLU A 754 -23.14 6.62 28.08
C GLU A 754 -23.32 7.09 29.54
N SER A 755 -22.52 8.04 30.04
CA SER A 755 -22.81 8.79 31.26
C SER A 755 -23.64 10.07 31.03
N LEU A 756 -23.99 10.39 29.78
CA LEU A 756 -24.85 11.53 29.41
C LEU A 756 -26.20 11.11 28.83
N GLN A 757 -26.48 9.80 28.73
CA GLN A 757 -27.84 9.31 28.47
C GLN A 757 -28.82 9.70 29.59
N GLU A 758 -28.35 10.07 30.78
CA GLU A 758 -29.16 10.69 31.83
C GLU A 758 -29.39 12.21 31.66
N SER A 759 -28.76 12.88 30.67
CA SER A 759 -28.90 14.34 30.46
C SER A 759 -29.58 14.76 29.14
N LYS A 760 -29.89 13.81 28.26
CA LYS A 760 -30.13 14.07 26.83
C LYS A 760 -31.47 14.72 26.44
N TYR A 761 -32.25 15.22 27.39
CA TYR A 761 -33.50 15.93 27.10
C TYR A 761 -33.75 17.16 27.98
N THR A 762 -32.73 17.78 28.56
CA THR A 762 -32.96 18.91 29.48
C THR A 762 -33.80 20.05 28.88
N LEU A 763 -33.62 20.44 27.61
CA LEU A 763 -34.45 21.48 27.00
C LEU A 763 -35.84 20.98 26.61
N VAL A 764 -35.93 19.90 25.85
CA VAL A 764 -37.23 19.34 25.41
C VAL A 764 -38.10 18.93 26.59
N ASP A 765 -37.54 18.32 27.63
CA ASP A 765 -38.30 17.96 28.83
C ASP A 765 -38.71 19.18 29.64
N LYS A 766 -37.88 20.23 29.70
CA LYS A 766 -38.32 21.53 30.24
C LYS A 766 -39.49 22.08 29.45
N VAL A 767 -39.44 22.07 28.11
CA VAL A 767 -40.54 22.53 27.25
C VAL A 767 -41.81 21.73 27.56
N LYS A 768 -41.71 20.40 27.61
CA LYS A 768 -42.83 19.51 27.94
C LYS A 768 -43.40 19.79 29.34
N GLN A 769 -42.55 20.05 30.33
CA GLN A 769 -42.98 20.38 31.70
C GLN A 769 -43.69 21.73 31.78
N VAL A 770 -43.15 22.78 31.13
CA VAL A 770 -43.77 24.11 31.06
C VAL A 770 -45.09 24.02 30.29
N ALA A 771 -45.11 23.34 29.14
CA ALA A 771 -46.31 23.10 28.35
C ALA A 771 -47.39 22.36 29.15
N ALA A 772 -47.02 21.39 29.99
CA ALA A 772 -47.96 20.69 30.87
C ALA A 772 -48.50 21.61 31.98
N LYS A 773 -47.70 22.51 32.54
CA LYS A 773 -48.15 23.53 33.51
C LYS A 773 -49.12 24.52 32.87
N ILE A 774 -48.79 25.05 31.69
CA ILE A 774 -49.65 25.93 30.90
C ILE A 774 -50.97 25.23 30.59
N LYS A 775 -50.92 23.98 30.12
CA LYS A 775 -52.14 23.21 29.82
C LYS A 775 -53.01 22.97 31.05
N LYS A 776 -52.42 22.70 32.21
CA LYS A 776 -53.15 22.57 33.48
C LYS A 776 -53.86 23.86 33.92
N SER A 777 -53.36 25.03 33.53
CA SER A 777 -54.01 26.31 33.86
C SER A 777 -55.18 26.67 32.94
N TRP A 778 -55.50 25.82 31.96
CA TRP A 778 -56.62 26.02 31.03
C TRP A 778 -57.90 25.33 31.49
N ASN A 779 -57.75 24.36 32.40
CA ASN A 779 -58.80 23.69 33.14
C ASN A 779 -58.91 24.33 34.52
#